data_AF-A0A2V5P6E9-F1
#
_entry.id   AF-A0A2V5P6E9-F1
#
_cell.length_a   1.000
_cell.length_b   1.000
_cell.length_c   1.000
_cell.angle_alpha   90.00
_cell.angle_beta   90.00
_cell.angle_gamma   90.00
#
_symmetry.space_group_name_H-M   'P 1'
#
loop_
_entity.id
_entity.type
_entity.pdbx_description
1 polymer ?
#
loop_
_entity_poly.entity_id
_entity_poly.type
_entity_poly.pdbx_seq_one_letter_code
_entity_poly.pdbx_strand_id
1 'polypeptide(L)'
;AASTTQINLVWTIPLDQGVGVGTSSTESAGNIRNNQDANNFYRRGDVGVQVYRNVSTTISAWSGSSTSFNDTGLTPNTQYTYTLEARDNTSQSRGAWNNTTGQQGATAKYTLSTPPVAGDVASDTSNPAVINWTTTHFGTGSGKVSSYRYAFNQSATYAFAGTEPVWSSGTITTVPTSGGTWYLHVQGRNGDDVANGTLDTAVTAPTAPAITTSPSGQTACNAANATFTAGASGTSPSFAWYKHSNAGWANAWTVGASGGGVFLASSANNNNSEANCNSFSSAGDINITGNSWGLFGGSGGESISRSFPAALTSGQVFQIDMDNGGVDSGKQNGFSLQNGSGTLLMSFYFLGGQSNYKYFDSTGEHDSGIGFYRHGARVKVIVGPGSPASYSVLITLCSGTTAAFSGTLAATGGPAKVVLFNNNAAGGSVSDLYFNNMFAGNAYDNADNYSSFGNGQDKGDQAIGGATSSSYTTSSGSDQDQYFAVAYNTAGFARSSAATLRVEQSPLKWIGGNGTWDFSTSGLWQDANSVASLYCDSYRVLLDDSASVASPTVTLNTTVAPTSVTNNSTKNYTVSGTGKITGAAALMKLGSGTLALGTANDYTGDTRAGAGALTLNSALALQNSTLDMNTGDAGTVNLNNLSATLGGLKGSRDLALGSGTVSVGNNAQSTAYSGVLSGGGLTKIGAGTLTISGAITYIGATTVSAGTLALSGSG
;
A
#
# COMPACT_ATOMS: atom_id res chain seq x y z
N ALA A 1 12.07 -11.25 51.35
CA ALA A 1 10.64 -11.60 51.46
C ALA A 1 10.46 -13.09 51.22
N ALA A 2 9.53 -13.75 51.92
CA ALA A 2 9.15 -15.14 51.62
C ALA A 2 7.84 -15.21 50.82
N SER A 3 6.92 -14.27 51.03
CA SER A 3 5.67 -14.12 50.28
C SER A 3 5.21 -12.66 50.28
N THR A 4 4.01 -12.40 49.78
CA THR A 4 3.35 -11.08 49.85
C THR A 4 2.97 -10.68 51.28
N THR A 5 2.90 -11.62 52.20
CA THR A 5 2.46 -11.38 53.59
C THR A 5 3.46 -11.87 54.64
N GLN A 6 4.67 -12.28 54.22
CA GLN A 6 5.67 -12.88 55.10
C GLN A 6 7.11 -12.47 54.81
N ILE A 7 7.87 -12.20 55.89
CA ILE A 7 9.32 -12.02 55.89
C ILE A 7 9.95 -13.05 56.83
N ASN A 8 10.93 -13.80 56.33
CA ASN A 8 11.72 -14.73 57.13
C ASN A 8 12.98 -14.01 57.62
N LEU A 9 13.20 -14.07 58.92
CA LEU A 9 14.34 -13.46 59.62
C LEU A 9 15.27 -14.56 60.11
N VAL A 10 16.58 -14.33 59.99
CA VAL A 10 17.62 -15.22 60.50
C VAL A 10 18.71 -14.36 61.13
N TRP A 11 19.27 -14.79 62.26
CA TRP A 11 20.34 -14.11 62.96
C TRP A 11 21.32 -15.09 63.61
N THR A 12 22.48 -14.60 64.03
CA THR A 12 23.44 -15.37 64.82
C THR A 12 23.40 -14.91 66.28
N ILE A 13 23.60 -15.84 67.20
CA ILE A 13 23.70 -15.55 68.63
C ILE A 13 25.16 -15.73 69.03
N PRO A 14 25.87 -14.67 69.46
CA PRO A 14 27.21 -14.82 70.02
C PRO A 14 27.14 -15.60 71.34
N LEU A 15 28.20 -16.36 71.64
CA LEU A 15 28.32 -17.01 72.95
C LEU A 15 28.38 -15.93 74.05
N ASP A 16 27.56 -16.08 75.08
CA ASP A 16 27.70 -15.28 76.30
C ASP A 16 29.11 -15.44 76.90
N GLN A 17 29.82 -14.32 77.05
CA GLN A 17 31.14 -14.28 77.68
C GLN A 17 30.96 -13.91 79.16
N GLY A 18 30.37 -14.84 79.93
CA GLY A 18 30.20 -14.65 81.38
C GLY A 18 31.51 -14.20 82.04
N VAL A 19 31.44 -13.17 82.89
CA VAL A 19 32.59 -12.61 83.61
C VAL A 19 33.06 -13.62 84.67
N GLY A 20 34.34 -14.01 84.63
CA GLY A 20 34.95 -14.92 85.61
C GLY A 20 34.75 -16.42 85.35
N VAL A 21 34.25 -16.82 84.18
CA VAL A 21 34.00 -18.24 83.83
C VAL A 21 35.03 -18.73 82.80
N GLY A 22 35.75 -19.82 83.10
CA GLY A 22 36.77 -20.41 82.21
C GLY A 22 36.22 -20.90 80.86
N THR A 23 37.07 -20.95 79.82
CA THR A 23 36.68 -21.14 78.40
C THR A 23 35.93 -22.43 78.08
N SER A 24 35.94 -23.42 78.97
CA SER A 24 35.33 -24.75 78.82
C SER A 24 34.29 -25.12 79.89
N SER A 25 33.89 -24.19 80.77
CA SER A 25 32.94 -24.48 81.85
C SER A 25 31.47 -24.45 81.36
N THR A 26 30.71 -25.50 81.64
CA THR A 26 29.32 -25.71 81.16
C THR A 26 28.27 -25.11 82.10
N GLU A 27 28.57 -24.91 83.39
CA GLU A 27 27.70 -24.23 84.36
C GLU A 27 28.56 -23.63 85.49
N SER A 28 28.24 -22.41 85.96
CA SER A 28 28.72 -21.96 87.27
C SER A 28 27.96 -22.73 88.35
N ALA A 29 28.46 -23.93 88.68
CA ALA A 29 28.09 -24.63 89.90
C ALA A 29 29.01 -24.14 91.04
N GLY A 30 28.60 -23.07 91.72
CA GLY A 30 29.19 -22.72 93.01
C GLY A 30 28.71 -23.70 94.08
N ASN A 31 29.47 -24.75 94.36
CA ASN A 31 29.44 -25.39 95.68
C ASN A 31 30.66 -24.93 96.48
N ILE A 32 30.57 -23.76 97.12
CA ILE A 32 31.38 -23.43 98.29
C ILE A 32 30.48 -22.70 99.28
N ARG A 33 30.49 -23.20 100.52
CA ARG A 33 29.73 -22.71 101.67
C ARG A 33 30.08 -21.23 101.94
N ASN A 34 29.10 -20.49 102.46
CA ASN A 34 29.24 -19.24 103.20
C ASN A 34 30.02 -18.08 102.55
N ASN A 35 29.52 -17.53 101.44
CA ASN A 35 29.63 -16.08 101.22
C ASN A 35 28.31 -15.52 100.63
N GLN A 36 27.86 -14.40 101.17
CA GLN A 36 26.62 -13.70 100.83
C GLN A 36 26.71 -12.91 99.50
N ASP A 37 27.69 -13.22 98.64
CA ASP A 37 27.89 -12.60 97.32
C ASP A 37 27.43 -13.47 96.13
N ALA A 38 26.80 -14.62 96.35
CA ALA A 38 26.54 -15.63 95.31
C ALA A 38 25.20 -15.49 94.56
N ASN A 39 24.78 -14.26 94.19
CA ASN A 39 23.49 -14.04 93.51
C ASN A 39 23.59 -13.85 91.97
N ASN A 40 24.73 -14.06 91.33
CA ASN A 40 24.84 -13.97 89.86
C ASN A 40 25.26 -15.30 89.22
N PHE A 41 24.25 -16.09 88.80
CA PHE A 41 24.43 -17.35 88.08
C PHE A 41 24.33 -17.10 86.56
N TYR A 42 25.31 -16.41 85.97
CA TYR A 42 25.39 -16.34 84.51
C TYR A 42 25.93 -17.66 83.96
N ARG A 43 25.13 -18.33 83.12
CA ARG A 43 25.54 -19.54 82.41
C ARG A 43 26.07 -19.14 81.04
N ARG A 44 27.35 -19.45 80.79
CA ARG A 44 27.97 -19.34 79.47
C ARG A 44 27.12 -20.12 78.45
N GLY A 45 26.50 -19.42 77.52
CA GLY A 45 25.68 -19.99 76.43
C GLY A 45 24.18 -19.69 76.51
N ASP A 46 23.67 -19.12 77.61
CA ASP A 46 22.25 -18.77 77.76
C ASP A 46 21.97 -17.31 77.33
N VAL A 47 21.79 -17.08 76.03
CA VAL A 47 21.34 -15.79 75.47
C VAL A 47 19.92 -15.94 74.94
N GLY A 48 19.00 -15.06 75.37
CA GLY A 48 17.69 -14.92 74.77
C GLY A 48 17.67 -13.77 73.77
N VAL A 49 17.03 -13.96 72.61
CA VAL A 49 16.81 -12.89 71.62
C VAL A 49 15.31 -12.60 71.51
N GLN A 50 14.97 -11.32 71.32
CA GLN A 50 13.62 -10.88 71.00
C GLN A 50 13.65 -9.99 69.76
N VAL A 51 12.69 -10.20 68.87
CA VAL A 51 12.59 -9.50 67.59
C VAL A 51 11.54 -8.40 67.69
N TYR A 52 11.90 -7.21 67.20
CA TYR A 52 11.01 -6.08 67.08
C TYR A 52 10.84 -5.67 65.63
N ARG A 53 9.61 -5.32 65.27
CA ARG A 53 9.22 -4.74 64.00
C ARG A 53 8.91 -3.26 64.17
N ASN A 54 9.42 -2.44 63.25
CA ASN A 54 9.27 -0.98 63.22
C ASN A 54 9.59 -0.33 64.58
N VAL A 55 10.63 -0.84 65.25
CA VAL A 55 11.18 -0.37 66.54
C VAL A 55 10.27 -0.56 67.76
N SER A 56 8.94 -0.59 67.58
CA SER A 56 7.98 -0.54 68.69
C SER A 56 7.16 -1.81 68.86
N THR A 57 7.03 -2.64 67.81
CA THR A 57 6.17 -3.82 67.85
C THR A 57 6.98 -5.07 68.17
N THR A 58 6.81 -5.62 69.36
CA THR A 58 7.36 -6.94 69.70
C THR A 58 6.61 -8.03 68.93
N ILE A 59 7.32 -8.80 68.10
CA ILE A 59 6.72 -9.85 67.26
C ILE A 59 7.11 -11.27 67.67
N SER A 60 8.10 -11.43 68.54
CA SER A 60 8.49 -12.73 69.08
C SER A 60 8.49 -12.74 70.61
N ALA A 61 8.31 -13.92 71.20
CA ALA A 61 8.72 -14.16 72.58
C ALA A 61 10.26 -14.18 72.68
N TRP A 62 10.80 -14.16 73.90
CA TRP A 62 12.22 -14.39 74.14
C TRP A 62 12.60 -15.82 73.75
N SER A 63 13.46 -15.94 72.74
CA SER A 63 13.50 -17.13 71.87
C SER A 63 14.48 -18.23 72.29
N GLY A 64 15.16 -18.10 73.43
CA GLY A 64 16.24 -19.01 73.79
C GLY A 64 17.29 -19.12 72.67
N SER A 65 17.67 -20.35 72.30
CA SER A 65 18.63 -20.63 71.23
C SER A 65 18.09 -20.50 69.79
N SER A 66 16.84 -20.08 69.59
CA SER A 66 16.30 -19.90 68.23
C SER A 66 17.01 -18.77 67.50
N THR A 67 17.38 -19.04 66.25
CA THR A 67 18.11 -18.13 65.34
C THR A 67 17.27 -17.67 64.16
N SER A 68 15.95 -17.91 64.18
CA SER A 68 15.05 -17.50 63.10
C SER A 68 13.64 -17.18 63.57
N PHE A 69 12.92 -16.36 62.79
CA PHE A 69 11.52 -16.03 63.00
C PHE A 69 10.81 -15.72 61.69
N ASN A 70 9.58 -16.19 61.52
CA ASN A 70 8.75 -15.91 60.35
C ASN A 70 7.67 -14.89 60.73
N ASP A 71 7.83 -13.65 60.29
CA ASP A 71 6.85 -12.59 60.52
C ASP A 71 5.77 -12.66 59.44
N THR A 72 4.52 -12.87 59.83
CA THR A 72 3.37 -13.13 58.94
C THR A 72 2.26 -12.09 59.12
N GLY A 73 1.27 -12.08 58.21
CA GLY A 73 0.16 -11.11 58.27
C GLY A 73 0.56 -9.70 57.85
N LEU A 74 1.65 -9.58 57.09
CA LEU A 74 2.18 -8.32 56.59
C LEU A 74 1.42 -7.84 55.35
N THR A 75 1.47 -6.54 55.10
CA THR A 75 0.91 -5.93 53.89
C THR A 75 1.85 -6.18 52.70
N PRO A 76 1.33 -6.51 51.50
CA PRO A 76 2.15 -6.61 50.28
C PRO A 76 2.91 -5.33 49.95
N ASN A 77 4.04 -5.48 49.26
CA ASN A 77 4.96 -4.41 48.88
C ASN A 77 5.17 -3.32 49.94
N THR A 78 5.38 -3.71 51.19
CA THR A 78 5.53 -2.78 52.32
C THR A 78 6.85 -3.02 53.02
N GLN A 79 7.57 -1.94 53.30
CA GLN A 79 8.83 -2.00 54.04
C GLN A 79 8.56 -2.20 55.53
N TYR A 80 9.29 -3.13 56.13
CA TYR A 80 9.34 -3.33 57.57
C TYR A 80 10.79 -3.30 58.04
N THR A 81 11.03 -2.62 59.16
CA THR A 81 12.36 -2.55 59.78
C THR A 81 12.41 -3.49 60.97
N TYR A 82 13.46 -4.28 61.08
CA TYR A 82 13.64 -5.26 62.14
C TYR A 82 14.89 -4.93 62.98
N THR A 83 14.71 -4.98 64.29
CA THR A 83 15.78 -4.84 65.28
C THR A 83 15.73 -6.06 66.22
N LEU A 84 16.87 -6.39 66.84
CA LEU A 84 17.01 -7.52 67.75
C LEU A 84 17.48 -7.01 69.11
N GLU A 85 16.87 -7.48 70.18
CA GLU A 85 17.40 -7.27 71.53
C GLU A 85 17.88 -8.61 72.08
N ALA A 86 19.10 -8.63 72.62
CA ALA A 86 19.63 -9.77 73.33
C ALA A 86 19.65 -9.50 74.83
N ARG A 87 19.41 -10.54 75.62
CA ARG A 87 19.57 -10.52 77.08
C ARG A 87 20.24 -11.80 77.56
N ASP A 88 20.91 -11.72 78.69
CA ASP A 88 21.67 -12.80 79.34
C ASP A 88 20.80 -13.89 80.05
N ASN A 89 19.49 -13.95 79.77
CA ASN A 89 18.60 -15.02 80.24
C ASN A 89 17.38 -15.23 79.33
N THR A 90 16.69 -16.38 79.45
CA THR A 90 15.62 -16.76 78.50
C THR A 90 14.22 -16.75 79.10
N SER A 91 14.02 -17.00 80.40
CA SER A 91 12.71 -17.38 80.95
C SER A 91 12.09 -16.50 82.06
N GLN A 92 12.64 -15.33 82.40
CA GLN A 92 12.21 -14.49 83.56
C GLN A 92 12.16 -15.21 84.94
N SER A 93 12.39 -16.53 84.98
CA SER A 93 12.30 -17.39 86.16
C SER A 93 13.45 -17.18 87.16
N ARG A 94 14.47 -16.39 86.82
CA ARG A 94 15.72 -16.21 87.61
C ARG A 94 15.88 -14.79 88.17
N GLY A 95 14.77 -14.09 88.43
CA GLY A 95 14.77 -12.74 89.01
C GLY A 95 14.91 -11.63 87.96
N ALA A 96 14.49 -10.42 88.32
CA ALA A 96 14.39 -9.26 87.42
C ALA A 96 15.75 -8.63 87.02
N TRP A 97 16.87 -9.30 87.30
CA TRP A 97 18.21 -8.82 86.98
C TRP A 97 18.65 -9.44 85.66
N ASN A 98 18.59 -8.64 84.59
CA ASN A 98 19.08 -8.99 83.27
C ASN A 98 19.81 -7.78 82.68
N ASN A 99 20.97 -8.00 82.07
CA ASN A 99 21.56 -7.00 81.19
C ASN A 99 20.99 -7.22 79.79
N THR A 100 20.41 -6.16 79.23
CA THR A 100 19.99 -6.16 77.83
C THR A 100 20.95 -5.36 76.99
N THR A 101 21.08 -5.73 75.73
CA THR A 101 21.79 -4.91 74.75
C THR A 101 21.01 -3.64 74.39
N GLY A 102 19.73 -3.53 74.78
CA GLY A 102 18.75 -2.71 74.05
C GLY A 102 18.53 -3.25 72.62
N GLN A 103 17.60 -2.65 71.87
CA GLN A 103 17.42 -3.00 70.46
C GLN A 103 18.67 -2.64 69.65
N GLN A 104 19.22 -3.64 68.96
CA GLN A 104 20.42 -3.56 68.14
C GLN A 104 20.12 -3.93 66.69
N GLY A 105 20.89 -3.35 65.78
CA GLY A 105 20.71 -3.50 64.34
C GLY A 105 19.43 -2.84 63.81
N ALA A 106 19.39 -2.57 62.51
CA ALA A 106 18.19 -2.08 61.82
C ALA A 106 18.20 -2.60 60.38
N THR A 107 17.60 -3.77 60.15
CA THR A 107 17.49 -4.33 58.81
C THR A 107 16.11 -4.02 58.25
N ALA A 108 16.04 -3.27 57.17
CA ALA A 108 14.79 -3.00 56.46
C ALA A 108 14.61 -4.00 55.30
N LYS A 109 13.41 -4.57 55.17
CA LYS A 109 13.03 -5.45 54.06
C LYS A 109 11.59 -5.23 53.65
N TYR A 110 11.33 -5.36 52.34
CA TYR A 110 9.99 -5.38 51.79
C TYR A 110 9.42 -6.80 51.79
N THR A 111 8.11 -6.93 51.97
CA THR A 111 7.33 -8.10 51.51
C THR A 111 7.34 -8.18 49.98
N LEU A 112 6.98 -9.33 49.38
CA LEU A 112 6.81 -9.38 47.92
C LEU A 112 5.66 -8.45 47.48
N SER A 113 5.76 -7.90 46.28
CA SER A 113 4.66 -7.19 45.64
C SER A 113 3.55 -8.15 45.24
N THR A 114 2.34 -7.66 44.99
CA THR A 114 1.33 -8.49 44.34
C THR A 114 1.76 -8.83 42.91
N PRO A 115 1.56 -10.09 42.44
CA PRO A 115 1.76 -10.43 41.04
C PRO A 115 0.90 -9.53 40.13
N PRO A 116 1.42 -9.05 38.99
CA PRO A 116 0.60 -8.36 38.01
C PRO A 116 -0.44 -9.31 37.40
N VAL A 117 -1.62 -8.77 37.11
CA VAL A 117 -2.76 -9.49 36.53
C VAL A 117 -3.34 -8.75 35.32
N ALA A 118 -4.18 -9.43 34.55
CA ALA A 118 -4.86 -8.83 33.40
C ALA A 118 -5.62 -7.55 33.80
N GLY A 119 -5.36 -6.46 33.09
CA GLY A 119 -5.92 -5.13 33.36
C GLY A 119 -4.98 -4.18 34.09
N ASP A 120 -3.88 -4.66 34.70
CA ASP A 120 -2.90 -3.79 35.37
C ASP A 120 -2.09 -2.93 34.39
N VAL A 121 -1.94 -3.41 33.15
CA VAL A 121 -1.22 -2.76 32.07
C VAL A 121 -2.20 -2.52 30.93
N ALA A 122 -2.27 -1.28 30.45
CA ALA A 122 -3.12 -0.87 29.34
C ALA A 122 -2.27 -0.38 28.17
N SER A 123 -2.65 -0.78 26.95
CA SER A 123 -2.06 -0.28 25.70
C SER A 123 -2.95 0.78 25.06
N ASP A 124 -2.32 1.83 24.55
CA ASP A 124 -2.91 2.81 23.64
C ASP A 124 -2.27 2.64 22.27
N THR A 125 -3.11 2.27 21.30
CA THR A 125 -2.74 2.02 19.89
C THR A 125 -3.34 3.08 18.95
N SER A 126 -3.89 4.17 19.50
CA SER A 126 -4.46 5.27 18.71
C SER A 126 -3.39 6.03 17.90
N ASN A 127 -2.14 6.00 18.36
CA ASN A 127 -1.01 6.53 17.60
C ASN A 127 -0.51 5.47 16.60
N PRO A 128 -0.60 5.70 15.28
CA PRO A 128 -0.14 4.73 14.29
C PRO A 128 1.39 4.53 14.28
N ALA A 129 2.16 5.43 14.89
CA ALA A 129 3.62 5.34 14.93
C ALA A 129 4.14 4.49 16.09
N VAL A 130 3.44 4.44 17.23
CA VAL A 130 3.95 3.85 18.48
C VAL A 130 2.84 3.21 19.31
N ILE A 131 3.21 2.39 20.27
CA ILE A 131 2.30 1.88 21.30
C ILE A 131 2.71 2.47 22.64
N ASN A 132 1.78 3.14 23.30
CA ASN A 132 1.98 3.68 24.63
C ASN A 132 1.39 2.74 25.67
N TRP A 133 2.16 2.48 26.72
CA TRP A 133 1.76 1.59 27.80
C TRP A 133 1.67 2.35 29.11
N THR A 134 0.53 2.20 29.77
CA THR A 134 0.26 2.80 31.07
C THR A 134 -0.06 1.72 32.08
N THR A 135 0.18 2.01 33.35
CA THR A 135 -0.19 1.11 34.43
C THR A 135 -0.66 1.91 35.64
N THR A 136 -1.70 1.42 36.29
CA THR A 136 -2.16 1.93 37.58
C THR A 136 -1.56 1.15 38.75
N HIS A 137 -0.66 0.20 38.48
CA HIS A 137 -0.18 -0.77 39.46
C HIS A 137 1.02 -0.26 40.28
N PHE A 138 1.61 0.90 39.96
CA PHE A 138 2.70 1.46 40.75
C PHE A 138 2.25 1.98 42.13
N GLY A 139 3.01 1.67 43.18
CA GLY A 139 2.82 2.17 44.53
C GLY A 139 3.24 1.19 45.63
N THR A 140 2.88 1.49 46.87
CA THR A 140 3.06 0.60 48.03
C THR A 140 1.71 0.06 48.51
N GLY A 141 1.72 -1.10 49.18
CA GLY A 141 0.52 -1.73 49.73
C GLY A 141 -0.12 -2.79 48.84
N SER A 142 -1.35 -3.17 49.18
CA SER A 142 -2.08 -4.24 48.50
C SER A 142 -2.39 -3.87 47.05
N GLY A 143 -2.10 -4.77 46.11
CA GLY A 143 -2.35 -4.56 44.69
C GLY A 143 -1.43 -3.51 44.08
N LYS A 144 -0.16 -3.45 44.51
CA LYS A 144 0.85 -2.53 43.97
C LYS A 144 2.22 -3.18 43.79
N VAL A 145 2.97 -2.68 42.81
CA VAL A 145 4.39 -2.97 42.55
C VAL A 145 5.22 -1.71 42.68
N SER A 146 6.51 -1.85 43.01
CA SER A 146 7.45 -0.73 43.03
C SER A 146 7.98 -0.41 41.63
N SER A 147 8.17 -1.44 40.81
CA SER A 147 8.56 -1.31 39.41
C SER A 147 8.22 -2.59 38.64
N TYR A 148 8.31 -2.49 37.33
CA TYR A 148 8.38 -3.62 36.42
C TYR A 148 9.76 -3.72 35.79
N ARG A 149 10.21 -4.94 35.52
CA ARG A 149 11.12 -5.18 34.39
C ARG A 149 10.28 -5.56 33.17
N TYR A 150 10.67 -5.12 31.98
CA TYR A 150 9.85 -5.36 30.80
C TYR A 150 10.62 -5.73 29.53
N ALA A 151 9.98 -6.51 28.68
CA ALA A 151 10.46 -6.86 27.34
C ALA A 151 9.31 -6.78 26.34
N PHE A 152 9.61 -6.43 25.08
CA PHE A 152 8.61 -6.29 24.02
C PHE A 152 9.05 -7.08 22.78
N ASN A 153 8.32 -8.13 22.44
CA ASN A 153 8.65 -9.02 21.31
C ASN A 153 7.40 -9.79 20.81
N GLN A 154 7.55 -10.65 19.79
CA GLN A 154 6.44 -11.43 19.21
C GLN A 154 6.24 -12.82 19.85
N SER A 155 7.07 -13.21 20.82
CA SER A 155 6.90 -14.45 21.57
C SER A 155 5.73 -14.32 22.53
N ALA A 156 4.86 -15.32 22.60
CA ALA A 156 3.75 -15.33 23.54
C ALA A 156 4.20 -15.43 25.02
N THR A 157 5.45 -15.83 25.26
CA THR A 157 6.04 -15.97 26.60
C THR A 157 7.46 -15.43 26.62
N TYR A 158 7.89 -14.94 27.78
CA TYR A 158 9.25 -14.41 27.97
C TYR A 158 9.88 -14.87 29.30
N ALA A 159 11.16 -15.22 29.25
CA ALA A 159 11.95 -15.58 30.42
C ALA A 159 12.87 -14.41 30.82
N PHE A 160 12.62 -13.85 32.00
CA PHE A 160 13.38 -12.71 32.52
C PHE A 160 14.77 -13.13 33.03
N ALA A 161 15.79 -12.44 32.55
CA ALA A 161 17.19 -12.57 32.95
C ALA A 161 17.59 -11.58 34.07
N GLY A 162 16.76 -10.58 34.36
CA GLY A 162 17.03 -9.55 35.38
C GLY A 162 17.90 -8.38 34.89
N THR A 163 18.18 -8.32 33.59
CA THR A 163 18.91 -7.23 32.93
C THR A 163 18.00 -6.34 32.09
N GLU A 164 16.71 -6.65 32.02
CA GLU A 164 15.74 -5.90 31.23
C GLU A 164 15.56 -4.47 31.75
N PRO A 165 15.14 -3.54 30.88
CA PRO A 165 14.77 -2.19 31.28
C PRO A 165 13.75 -2.16 32.42
N VAL A 166 13.88 -1.15 33.28
CA VAL A 166 13.01 -0.93 34.44
C VAL A 166 11.96 0.13 34.11
N TRP A 167 10.68 -0.18 34.32
CA TRP A 167 9.57 0.75 34.28
C TRP A 167 9.06 1.00 35.69
N SER A 168 9.28 2.20 36.22
CA SER A 168 8.97 2.56 37.62
C SER A 168 7.95 3.69 37.77
N SER A 169 7.62 4.38 36.68
CA SER A 169 6.61 5.44 36.66
C SER A 169 6.21 5.81 35.22
N GLY A 170 5.13 6.57 35.08
CA GLY A 170 4.74 7.18 33.81
C GLY A 170 4.34 6.18 32.73
N THR A 171 4.42 6.64 31.48
CA THR A 171 4.14 5.86 30.27
C THR A 171 5.44 5.36 29.68
N ILE A 172 5.48 4.12 29.19
CA ILE A 172 6.56 3.65 28.30
C ILE A 172 6.04 3.53 26.87
N THR A 173 6.93 3.75 25.91
CA THR A 173 6.60 3.70 24.49
C THR A 173 7.38 2.56 23.84
N THR A 174 6.69 1.73 23.06
CA THR A 174 7.33 0.68 22.25
C THR A 174 6.92 0.81 20.79
N VAL A 175 7.78 0.31 19.90
CA VAL A 175 7.56 0.34 18.45
C VAL A 175 7.67 -1.08 17.90
N PRO A 176 6.60 -1.65 17.32
CA PRO A 176 6.68 -2.90 16.58
C PRO A 176 7.63 -2.77 15.38
N THR A 177 8.55 -3.71 15.21
CA THR A 177 9.48 -3.72 14.06
C THR A 177 8.92 -4.47 12.84
N SER A 178 7.81 -5.18 13.02
CA SER A 178 7.10 -5.94 11.98
C SER A 178 5.62 -6.05 12.32
N GLY A 179 4.80 -6.39 11.33
CA GLY A 179 3.39 -6.69 11.56
C GLY A 179 3.18 -8.02 12.29
N GLY A 180 2.00 -8.18 12.91
CA GLY A 180 1.63 -9.36 13.68
C GLY A 180 1.40 -9.08 15.15
N THR A 181 1.23 -10.14 15.95
CA THR A 181 0.98 -10.00 17.40
C THR A 181 2.28 -9.79 18.15
N TRP A 182 2.31 -8.75 18.97
CA TRP A 182 3.39 -8.41 19.88
C TRP A 182 2.90 -8.47 21.32
N TYR A 183 3.81 -8.73 22.24
CA TYR A 183 3.53 -8.86 23.67
C TYR A 183 4.45 -7.94 24.44
N LEU A 184 3.87 -7.10 25.32
CA LEU A 184 4.61 -6.49 26.41
C LEU A 184 4.60 -7.46 27.58
N HIS A 185 5.77 -8.00 27.89
CA HIS A 185 6.02 -8.82 29.06
C HIS A 185 6.45 -7.91 30.20
N VAL A 186 5.81 -8.01 31.35
CA VAL A 186 6.24 -7.32 32.58
C VAL A 186 6.44 -8.30 33.71
N GLN A 187 7.45 -8.06 34.55
CA GLN A 187 7.70 -8.79 35.79
C GLN A 187 7.65 -7.83 36.97
N GLY A 188 6.71 -8.06 37.90
CA GLY A 188 6.52 -7.21 39.07
C GLY A 188 7.69 -7.30 40.04
N ARG A 189 8.13 -6.16 40.58
CA ARG A 189 9.23 -6.05 41.55
C ARG A 189 8.76 -5.29 42.80
N ASN A 190 9.19 -5.75 43.97
CA ASN A 190 8.99 -5.03 45.22
C ASN A 190 10.06 -3.94 45.44
N GLY A 191 9.99 -3.21 46.56
CA GLY A 191 10.96 -2.16 46.90
C GLY A 191 12.42 -2.62 47.08
N ASP A 192 12.68 -3.93 47.19
CA ASP A 192 14.02 -4.52 47.26
C ASP A 192 14.49 -5.11 45.90
N ASP A 193 13.81 -4.78 44.78
CA ASP A 193 14.01 -5.36 43.43
C ASP A 193 13.84 -6.90 43.39
N VAL A 194 13.02 -7.47 44.26
CA VAL A 194 12.70 -8.91 44.25
C VAL A 194 11.47 -9.17 43.39
N ALA A 195 11.60 -10.09 42.43
CA ALA A 195 10.53 -10.45 41.49
C ALA A 195 9.37 -11.17 42.17
N ASN A 196 8.15 -10.86 41.73
CA ASN A 196 6.96 -11.67 41.99
C ASN A 196 5.94 -11.55 40.86
N GLY A 197 5.77 -12.65 40.10
CA GLY A 197 4.79 -12.76 39.02
C GLY A 197 5.15 -12.03 37.73
N THR A 198 4.50 -12.44 36.64
CA THR A 198 4.64 -11.87 35.29
C THR A 198 3.28 -11.67 34.64
N LEU A 199 3.19 -10.72 33.72
CA LEU A 199 2.01 -10.46 32.90
C LEU A 199 2.43 -10.20 31.45
N ASP A 200 1.72 -10.84 30.52
CA ASP A 200 1.95 -10.69 29.09
C ASP A 200 0.73 -10.02 28.46
N THR A 201 0.92 -8.81 27.90
CA THR A 201 -0.18 -8.03 27.30
C THR A 201 0.01 -7.95 25.79
N ALA A 202 -0.94 -8.51 25.04
CA ALA A 202 -0.87 -8.61 23.59
C ALA A 202 -1.44 -7.38 22.87
N VAL A 203 -0.83 -7.03 21.74
CA VAL A 203 -1.26 -5.99 20.78
C VAL A 203 -0.95 -6.46 19.37
N THR A 204 -1.78 -6.09 18.39
CA THR A 204 -1.57 -6.48 16.99
C THR A 204 -1.09 -5.28 16.18
N ALA A 205 0.15 -5.37 15.68
CA ALA A 205 0.72 -4.40 14.77
C ALA A 205 0.23 -4.65 13.33
N PRO A 206 -0.11 -3.61 12.56
CA PRO A 206 -0.54 -3.76 11.17
C PRO A 206 0.51 -4.48 10.32
N THR A 207 0.08 -5.39 9.46
CA THR A 207 0.94 -6.01 8.45
C THR A 207 0.97 -5.17 7.19
N ALA A 208 2.17 -4.93 6.65
CA ALA A 208 2.36 -4.19 5.41
C ALA A 208 1.64 -4.90 4.24
N PRO A 209 1.11 -4.16 3.25
CA PRO A 209 0.45 -4.78 2.11
C PRO A 209 1.44 -5.55 1.25
N ALA A 210 0.97 -6.63 0.63
CA ALA A 210 1.67 -7.32 -0.46
C ALA A 210 0.68 -7.58 -1.59
N ILE A 211 1.10 -7.34 -2.84
CA ILE A 211 0.24 -7.60 -4.00
C ILE A 211 0.03 -9.11 -4.13
N THR A 212 -1.22 -9.54 -4.08
CA THR A 212 -1.63 -10.94 -4.30
C THR A 212 -2.09 -11.16 -5.74
N THR A 213 -2.51 -10.10 -6.43
CA THR A 213 -2.96 -10.17 -7.83
C THR A 213 -2.68 -8.84 -8.52
N SER A 214 -1.86 -8.87 -9.57
CA SER A 214 -1.63 -7.72 -10.44
C SER A 214 -2.79 -7.54 -11.44
N PRO A 215 -3.05 -6.31 -11.91
CA PRO A 215 -4.01 -6.09 -12.99
C PRO A 215 -3.56 -6.78 -14.28
N SER A 216 -4.54 -7.25 -15.05
CA SER A 216 -4.36 -7.78 -16.41
C SER A 216 -4.65 -6.71 -17.45
N GLY A 217 -3.99 -6.82 -18.61
CA GLY A 217 -4.26 -5.95 -19.75
C GLY A 217 -5.72 -5.99 -20.18
N GLN A 218 -6.26 -4.83 -20.56
CA GLN A 218 -7.65 -4.67 -20.97
C GLN A 218 -7.71 -4.29 -22.44
N THR A 219 -8.72 -4.79 -23.15
CA THR A 219 -9.04 -4.36 -24.51
C THR A 219 -10.44 -3.75 -24.50
N ALA A 220 -10.58 -2.55 -25.06
CA ALA A 220 -11.85 -1.84 -25.10
C ALA A 220 -12.04 -1.08 -26.43
N CYS A 221 -13.30 -0.89 -26.82
CA CYS A 221 -13.64 0.05 -27.88
C CYS A 221 -13.30 1.49 -27.47
N ASN A 222 -13.08 2.38 -28.43
CA ASN A 222 -12.89 3.80 -28.14
C ASN A 222 -14.06 4.35 -27.31
N ALA A 223 -13.73 5.08 -26.25
CA ALA A 223 -14.65 5.63 -25.25
C ALA A 223 -15.46 4.60 -24.44
N ALA A 224 -15.21 3.29 -24.59
CA ALA A 224 -15.80 2.27 -23.74
C ALA A 224 -15.04 2.15 -22.40
N ASN A 225 -15.72 1.65 -21.38
CA ASN A 225 -15.12 1.40 -20.08
C ASN A 225 -14.13 0.23 -20.15
N ALA A 226 -12.93 0.46 -19.63
CA ALA A 226 -11.95 -0.59 -19.32
C ALA A 226 -11.74 -0.65 -17.80
N THR A 227 -11.85 -1.85 -17.21
CA THR A 227 -11.73 -2.05 -15.76
C THR A 227 -10.50 -2.87 -15.42
N PHE A 228 -9.61 -2.30 -14.61
CA PHE A 228 -8.45 -2.96 -14.04
C PHE A 228 -8.72 -3.34 -12.59
N THR A 229 -8.23 -4.49 -12.14
CA THR A 229 -8.42 -4.98 -10.76
C THR A 229 -7.10 -5.43 -10.17
N ALA A 230 -6.85 -5.10 -8.91
CA ALA A 230 -5.68 -5.54 -8.16
C ALA A 230 -6.11 -6.12 -6.80
N GLY A 231 -5.37 -7.13 -6.33
CA GLY A 231 -5.56 -7.74 -5.02
C GLY A 231 -4.34 -7.50 -4.14
N ALA A 232 -4.56 -7.27 -2.84
CA ALA A 232 -3.49 -7.15 -1.86
C ALA A 232 -3.88 -7.82 -0.52
N SER A 233 -2.89 -8.38 0.17
CA SER A 233 -2.97 -8.80 1.56
C SER A 233 -2.56 -7.64 2.50
N GLY A 234 -2.43 -7.92 3.79
CA GLY A 234 -2.07 -6.93 4.82
C GLY A 234 -3.28 -6.46 5.63
N THR A 235 -3.03 -5.71 6.70
CA THR A 235 -4.10 -5.17 7.55
C THR A 235 -4.78 -4.00 6.84
N SER A 236 -6.01 -4.21 6.37
CA SER A 236 -6.88 -3.18 5.75
C SER A 236 -6.17 -2.29 4.72
N PRO A 237 -5.60 -2.86 3.63
CA PRO A 237 -4.87 -2.08 2.65
C PRO A 237 -5.80 -1.08 1.94
N SER A 238 -5.34 0.16 1.82
CA SER A 238 -5.89 1.15 0.90
C SER A 238 -5.27 1.00 -0.47
N PHE A 239 -5.95 1.44 -1.52
CA PHE A 239 -5.42 1.43 -2.89
C PHE A 239 -5.27 2.84 -3.43
N ALA A 240 -4.31 3.02 -4.33
CA ALA A 240 -4.24 4.15 -5.25
C ALA A 240 -3.87 3.62 -6.63
N TRP A 241 -4.55 4.10 -7.66
CA TRP A 241 -4.23 3.76 -9.06
C TRP A 241 -3.43 4.85 -9.72
N TYR A 242 -2.54 4.43 -10.62
CA TYR A 242 -1.61 5.30 -11.33
C TYR A 242 -1.69 4.99 -12.82
N LYS A 243 -1.56 6.03 -13.64
CA LYS A 243 -1.24 5.88 -15.05
C LYS A 243 0.28 5.90 -15.17
N HIS A 244 0.88 4.80 -15.61
CA HIS A 244 2.31 4.69 -15.87
C HIS A 244 2.66 5.49 -17.12
N SER A 245 2.98 6.76 -16.88
CA SER A 245 3.25 7.76 -17.92
C SER A 245 4.55 8.51 -17.66
N ASN A 246 5.17 8.24 -16.51
CA ASN A 246 6.35 8.94 -16.02
C ASN A 246 6.15 10.47 -16.08
N ALA A 247 4.93 10.92 -15.77
CA ALA A 247 4.50 12.31 -15.93
C ALA A 247 5.01 13.24 -14.82
N GLY A 248 5.56 12.69 -13.75
CA GLY A 248 6.09 13.44 -12.62
C GLY A 248 5.06 13.73 -11.52
N TRP A 249 5.55 14.11 -10.34
CA TRP A 249 4.77 14.55 -9.16
C TRP A 249 4.34 16.02 -9.24
N ALA A 250 4.49 16.65 -10.42
CA ALA A 250 4.35 18.09 -10.64
C ALA A 250 5.35 18.94 -9.83
N ASN A 251 6.28 18.28 -9.14
CA ASN A 251 7.32 18.85 -8.31
C ASN A 251 8.61 18.17 -8.73
N ALA A 252 9.36 18.83 -9.60
CA ALA A 252 10.62 18.31 -10.10
C ALA A 252 11.71 18.25 -9.01
N TRP A 253 12.71 17.41 -9.24
CA TRP A 253 13.92 17.40 -8.43
C TRP A 253 14.71 18.69 -8.61
N THR A 254 15.21 19.25 -7.50
CA THR A 254 16.08 20.43 -7.46
C THR A 254 17.45 20.06 -6.91
N VAL A 255 18.50 20.32 -7.66
CA VAL A 255 19.90 20.06 -7.28
C VAL A 255 20.50 21.26 -6.55
N GLY A 256 21.26 21.01 -5.47
CA GLY A 256 21.78 22.01 -4.53
C GLY A 256 22.97 22.84 -5.02
N ALA A 257 23.61 22.44 -6.12
CA ALA A 257 24.69 23.17 -6.81
C ALA A 257 25.96 23.37 -5.95
N SER A 258 26.43 22.33 -5.27
CA SER A 258 27.52 22.44 -4.28
C SER A 258 28.84 21.74 -4.63
N GLY A 259 29.19 21.67 -5.91
CA GLY A 259 30.50 21.17 -6.38
C GLY A 259 30.60 19.65 -6.51
N GLY A 260 29.50 18.95 -6.25
CA GLY A 260 29.28 17.55 -6.59
C GLY A 260 28.38 17.38 -7.81
N GLY A 261 27.56 16.33 -7.84
CA GLY A 261 26.63 16.07 -8.94
C GLY A 261 25.66 14.92 -8.70
N VAL A 262 24.73 14.75 -9.64
CA VAL A 262 23.72 13.70 -9.63
C VAL A 262 23.77 12.88 -10.91
N PHE A 263 23.45 11.59 -10.84
CA PHE A 263 23.52 10.67 -11.97
C PHE A 263 22.60 9.46 -11.80
N LEU A 264 22.49 8.63 -12.83
CA LEU A 264 21.90 7.29 -12.73
C LEU A 264 23.00 6.25 -12.90
N ALA A 265 23.08 5.32 -11.96
CA ALA A 265 23.88 4.11 -12.11
C ALA A 265 23.36 3.01 -11.19
N SER A 266 23.91 1.81 -11.31
CA SER A 266 23.68 0.75 -10.32
C SER A 266 24.33 1.14 -9.00
N SER A 267 23.60 0.98 -7.90
CA SER A 267 24.16 1.18 -6.54
C SER A 267 25.29 0.20 -6.23
N ALA A 268 25.34 -0.97 -6.90
CA ALA A 268 26.40 -1.97 -6.70
C ALA A 268 27.83 -1.42 -6.92
N ASN A 269 27.95 -0.29 -7.62
CA ASN A 269 29.20 0.41 -7.87
C ASN A 269 29.90 0.94 -6.60
N ASN A 270 29.18 1.12 -5.48
CA ASN A 270 29.76 1.57 -4.21
C ASN A 270 30.03 0.44 -3.20
N ASN A 271 29.74 -0.82 -3.55
CA ASN A 271 29.88 -1.96 -2.65
C ASN A 271 31.33 -2.33 -2.32
N ASN A 272 32.33 -1.70 -2.95
CA ASN A 272 33.75 -1.91 -2.65
C ASN A 272 34.16 -3.40 -2.66
N SER A 273 33.65 -4.18 -3.63
CA SER A 273 33.85 -5.63 -3.78
C SER A 273 33.12 -6.53 -2.77
N GLU A 274 32.25 -5.99 -1.92
CA GLU A 274 31.35 -6.78 -1.06
C GLU A 274 30.08 -7.20 -1.82
N ALA A 275 29.30 -8.10 -1.23
CA ALA A 275 28.11 -8.66 -1.88
C ALA A 275 26.96 -7.66 -1.97
N ASN A 276 26.25 -7.68 -3.09
CA ASN A 276 25.05 -6.87 -3.31
C ASN A 276 23.95 -7.18 -2.29
N CYS A 277 23.22 -6.16 -1.87
CA CYS A 277 21.98 -6.36 -1.15
C CYS A 277 20.92 -6.96 -2.08
N ASN A 278 20.39 -8.13 -1.73
CA ASN A 278 19.35 -8.82 -2.52
C ASN A 278 18.10 -9.19 -1.69
N SER A 279 17.97 -8.66 -0.47
CA SER A 279 16.94 -9.06 0.49
C SER A 279 15.68 -8.21 0.45
N PHE A 280 15.70 -7.08 -0.25
CA PHE A 280 14.50 -6.29 -0.54
C PHE A 280 13.83 -6.82 -1.81
N SER A 281 12.50 -6.74 -1.89
CA SER A 281 11.70 -7.33 -2.99
C SER A 281 12.16 -6.91 -4.39
N SER A 282 11.95 -7.77 -5.40
CA SER A 282 12.30 -7.51 -6.81
C SER A 282 11.70 -6.22 -7.39
N ALA A 283 10.53 -5.80 -6.92
CA ALA A 283 10.01 -4.45 -7.13
C ALA A 283 10.58 -3.54 -6.04
N GLY A 284 11.80 -3.06 -6.25
CA GLY A 284 12.40 -2.06 -5.39
C GLY A 284 13.58 -2.53 -4.55
N ASP A 285 14.42 -3.37 -5.11
CA ASP A 285 15.74 -3.60 -4.54
C ASP A 285 16.67 -2.45 -4.93
N ILE A 286 17.49 -2.03 -3.97
CA ILE A 286 18.50 -1.03 -4.19
C ILE A 286 19.63 -1.56 -5.09
N ASN A 287 19.93 -2.86 -5.06
CA ASN A 287 21.19 -3.46 -5.55
C ASN A 287 21.01 -4.55 -6.64
N ILE A 288 19.83 -4.67 -7.26
CA ILE A 288 19.60 -5.51 -8.45
C ILE A 288 19.94 -4.77 -9.76
N THR A 289 19.96 -5.49 -10.89
CA THR A 289 20.10 -4.89 -12.22
C THR A 289 19.01 -3.84 -12.47
N GLY A 290 19.40 -2.56 -12.43
CA GLY A 290 18.50 -1.41 -12.55
C GLY A 290 19.25 -0.09 -12.32
N ASN A 291 18.54 1.02 -12.51
CA ASN A 291 19.09 2.35 -12.25
C ASN A 291 18.80 2.76 -10.81
N SER A 292 19.70 3.52 -10.19
CA SER A 292 19.50 4.18 -8.90
C SER A 292 19.88 5.66 -9.03
N TRP A 293 19.20 6.53 -8.29
CA TRP A 293 19.53 7.94 -8.17
C TRP A 293 20.83 8.09 -7.38
N GLY A 294 21.93 8.37 -8.06
CA GLY A 294 23.26 8.55 -7.47
C GLY A 294 23.55 10.02 -7.16
N LEU A 295 24.19 10.25 -6.01
CA LEU A 295 24.74 11.53 -5.59
C LEU A 295 26.25 11.40 -5.35
N PHE A 296 27.02 12.26 -6.01
CA PHE A 296 28.45 12.43 -5.81
C PHE A 296 28.69 13.74 -5.04
N GLY A 297 29.44 13.69 -3.93
CA GLY A 297 29.64 14.85 -3.05
C GLY A 297 30.65 15.90 -3.56
N GLY A 298 31.71 15.50 -4.28
CA GLY A 298 32.71 16.44 -4.79
C GLY A 298 33.39 17.31 -3.72
N SER A 299 33.94 18.46 -4.09
CA SER A 299 34.74 19.27 -3.14
C SER A 299 33.91 20.04 -2.10
N GLY A 300 32.59 20.13 -2.28
CA GLY A 300 31.69 20.95 -1.44
C GLY A 300 30.44 20.22 -0.91
N GLY A 301 30.28 18.93 -1.18
CA GLY A 301 29.05 18.16 -0.93
C GLY A 301 28.03 18.32 -2.06
N GLU A 302 26.99 17.48 -2.09
CA GLU A 302 25.85 17.66 -2.98
C GLU A 302 24.55 17.33 -2.26
N SER A 303 23.47 18.01 -2.65
CA SER A 303 22.13 17.66 -2.20
C SER A 303 21.13 17.73 -3.33
N ILE A 304 20.08 16.92 -3.23
CA ILE A 304 18.94 17.01 -4.12
C ILE A 304 17.66 16.98 -3.31
N SER A 305 16.68 17.77 -3.70
CA SER A 305 15.43 17.89 -2.96
C SER A 305 14.22 17.81 -3.85
N ARG A 306 13.11 17.37 -3.28
CA ARG A 306 11.82 17.30 -3.96
C ARG A 306 10.68 17.45 -2.97
N SER A 307 9.70 18.27 -3.36
CA SER A 307 8.44 18.40 -2.62
C SER A 307 7.51 17.24 -2.95
N PHE A 308 6.81 16.75 -1.94
CA PHE A 308 5.74 15.78 -2.08
C PHE A 308 4.49 16.48 -2.64
N PRO A 309 3.59 15.78 -3.36
CA PRO A 309 2.33 16.36 -3.83
C PRO A 309 1.46 16.92 -2.69
N ALA A 310 1.57 16.34 -1.49
CA ALA A 310 0.92 16.80 -0.27
C ALA A 310 1.80 16.50 0.95
N ALA A 311 1.63 17.29 2.02
CA ALA A 311 2.26 17.01 3.31
C ALA A 311 1.69 15.74 3.93
N LEU A 312 2.55 14.92 4.53
CA LEU A 312 2.16 13.69 5.20
C LEU A 312 1.40 13.98 6.49
N THR A 313 0.28 13.29 6.68
CA THR A 313 -0.56 13.36 7.87
C THR A 313 -0.42 12.12 8.75
N SER A 314 -1.02 12.14 9.95
CA SER A 314 -1.03 10.98 10.84
C SER A 314 -1.49 9.71 10.13
N GLY A 315 -0.73 8.63 10.29
CA GLY A 315 -0.95 7.32 9.66
C GLY A 315 -0.32 7.16 8.28
N GLN A 316 0.24 8.21 7.69
CA GLN A 316 0.95 8.13 6.42
C GLN A 316 2.44 7.82 6.62
N VAL A 317 3.03 7.24 5.58
CA VAL A 317 4.39 6.72 5.59
C VAL A 317 5.24 7.48 4.56
N PHE A 318 6.44 7.89 4.99
CA PHE A 318 7.56 8.12 4.08
C PHE A 318 8.45 6.87 4.08
N GLN A 319 8.83 6.35 2.93
CA GLN A 319 9.79 5.26 2.82
C GLN A 319 10.78 5.58 1.72
N ILE A 320 12.06 5.32 2.00
CA ILE A 320 13.13 5.42 1.02
C ILE A 320 14.11 4.26 1.18
N ASP A 321 14.55 3.71 0.05
CA ASP A 321 15.66 2.76 -0.01
C ASP A 321 16.94 3.54 -0.33
N MET A 322 17.97 3.41 0.51
CA MET A 322 19.22 4.17 0.41
C MET A 322 20.46 3.29 0.62
N ASP A 323 21.55 3.56 -0.10
CA ASP A 323 22.83 2.84 -0.05
C ASP A 323 23.96 3.86 0.10
N ASN A 324 24.65 3.82 1.23
CA ASN A 324 25.55 4.89 1.67
C ASN A 324 26.96 4.82 1.09
N GLY A 325 27.39 3.66 0.57
CA GLY A 325 28.78 3.46 0.20
C GLY A 325 29.73 3.68 1.40
N GLY A 326 30.89 4.28 1.14
CA GLY A 326 31.82 4.81 2.13
C GLY A 326 31.46 6.25 2.50
N VAL A 327 31.65 6.60 3.78
CA VAL A 327 31.41 7.95 4.29
C VAL A 327 32.68 8.49 4.94
N ASP A 328 33.14 9.64 4.46
CA ASP A 328 34.35 10.31 4.94
C ASP A 328 34.22 10.73 6.40
N SER A 329 35.33 10.64 7.15
CA SER A 329 35.36 11.04 8.56
C SER A 329 34.87 12.47 8.75
N GLY A 330 33.88 12.65 9.63
CA GLY A 330 33.26 13.95 9.92
C GLY A 330 32.26 14.44 8.87
N LYS A 331 31.94 13.66 7.83
CA LYS A 331 30.91 14.00 6.83
C LYS A 331 29.60 13.28 7.10
N GLN A 332 28.49 13.94 6.74
CA GLN A 332 27.14 13.43 6.92
C GLN A 332 26.54 13.00 5.58
N ASN A 333 26.09 11.75 5.47
CA ASN A 333 25.39 11.25 4.29
C ASN A 333 24.04 10.67 4.69
N GLY A 334 22.98 11.03 3.98
CA GLY A 334 21.63 10.55 4.28
C GLY A 334 20.54 11.44 3.71
N PHE A 335 19.48 11.62 4.50
CA PHE A 335 18.35 12.46 4.10
C PHE A 335 17.77 13.26 5.26
N SER A 336 17.04 14.30 4.90
CA SER A 336 16.23 15.11 5.79
C SER A 336 14.80 15.22 5.26
N LEU A 337 13.85 15.28 6.17
CA LEU A 337 12.46 15.63 5.91
C LEU A 337 12.22 17.08 6.35
N GLN A 338 11.55 17.84 5.50
CA GLN A 338 11.17 19.22 5.72
C GLN A 338 9.66 19.39 5.60
N ASN A 339 9.10 20.42 6.25
CA ASN A 339 7.72 20.82 6.01
C ASN A 339 7.60 21.63 4.68
N GLY A 340 6.39 22.08 4.35
CA GLY A 340 6.13 22.82 3.11
C GLY A 340 6.86 24.15 2.96
N SER A 341 7.33 24.77 4.07
CA SER A 341 8.15 25.99 4.05
C SER A 341 9.65 25.71 3.97
N GLY A 342 10.06 24.44 3.92
CA GLY A 342 11.47 24.04 3.93
C GLY A 342 12.11 23.99 5.33
N THR A 343 11.32 24.09 6.40
CA THR A 343 11.82 23.96 7.77
C THR A 343 12.14 22.50 8.06
N LEU A 344 13.31 22.24 8.66
CA LEU A 344 13.74 20.90 9.06
C LEU A 344 12.78 20.29 10.08
N LEU A 345 12.36 19.04 9.83
CA LEU A 345 11.53 18.25 10.74
C LEU A 345 12.31 17.09 11.35
N MET A 346 13.11 16.42 10.53
CA MET A 346 13.89 15.25 10.94
C MET A 346 15.05 15.05 9.97
N SER A 347 16.18 14.54 10.46
CA SER A 347 17.25 13.99 9.61
C SER A 347 17.56 12.56 10.02
N PHE A 348 17.97 11.75 9.05
CA PHE A 348 18.57 10.43 9.29
C PHE A 348 19.81 10.32 8.41
N TYR A 349 20.96 10.10 9.03
CA TYR A 349 22.24 10.11 8.33
C TYR A 349 23.29 9.27 9.05
N PHE A 350 24.34 8.92 8.35
CA PHE A 350 25.56 8.45 8.97
C PHE A 350 26.58 9.59 9.06
N LEU A 351 27.22 9.73 10.23
CA LEU A 351 28.34 10.64 10.44
C LEU A 351 29.63 9.83 10.36
N GLY A 352 30.43 10.04 9.30
CA GLY A 352 31.62 9.25 9.06
C GLY A 352 32.61 9.27 10.24
N GLY A 353 33.19 8.10 10.53
CA GLY A 353 34.03 7.89 11.71
C GLY A 353 33.28 7.49 12.99
N GLN A 354 31.94 7.51 12.99
CA GLN A 354 31.12 7.00 14.10
C GLN A 354 30.75 5.52 13.90
N SER A 355 30.26 4.87 14.95
CA SER A 355 29.82 3.47 14.87
C SER A 355 28.40 3.32 14.36
N ASN A 356 27.51 4.26 14.69
CA ASN A 356 26.08 4.15 14.46
C ASN A 356 25.54 5.29 13.61
N TYR A 357 24.40 5.04 12.96
CA TYR A 357 23.59 6.09 12.34
C TYR A 357 23.11 7.10 13.39
N LYS A 358 22.90 8.34 12.94
CA LYS A 358 22.37 9.45 13.72
C LYS A 358 21.01 9.86 13.20
N TYR A 359 20.21 10.44 14.08
CA TYR A 359 18.98 11.12 13.69
C TYR A 359 18.82 12.41 14.46
N PHE A 360 18.13 13.37 13.86
CA PHE A 360 17.82 14.66 14.47
C PHE A 360 16.32 14.83 14.58
N ASP A 361 15.85 15.33 15.74
CA ASP A 361 14.44 15.64 15.99
C ASP A 361 14.26 16.87 16.91
N SER A 362 13.07 17.05 17.50
CA SER A 362 12.77 18.16 18.42
C SER A 362 13.68 18.28 19.64
N THR A 363 14.39 17.22 20.00
CA THR A 363 15.26 17.17 21.17
C THR A 363 16.75 17.23 20.82
N GLY A 364 17.10 17.30 19.52
CA GLY A 364 18.47 17.42 19.03
C GLY A 364 18.94 16.20 18.25
N GLU A 365 20.26 16.03 18.17
CA GLU A 365 20.90 14.87 17.54
C GLU A 365 20.97 13.68 18.51
N HIS A 366 20.72 12.48 18.00
CA HIS A 366 20.70 11.23 18.76
C HIS A 366 21.55 10.15 18.09
N ASP A 367 22.06 9.24 18.92
CA ASP A 367 22.63 7.98 18.47
C ASP A 367 21.52 6.94 18.29
N SER A 368 21.44 6.31 17.12
CA SER A 368 20.39 5.31 16.84
C SER A 368 20.66 3.94 17.46
N GLY A 369 21.90 3.65 17.88
CA GLY A 369 22.34 2.29 18.22
C GLY A 369 22.43 1.34 17.01
N ILE A 370 22.09 1.80 15.80
CA ILE A 370 22.11 0.99 14.58
C ILE A 370 23.48 1.15 13.94
N GLY A 371 24.23 0.07 13.90
CA GLY A 371 25.55 0.05 13.30
C GLY A 371 25.52 0.46 11.83
N PHE A 372 26.60 1.11 11.39
CA PHE A 372 26.77 1.47 9.98
C PHE A 372 26.64 0.26 9.06
N TYR A 373 25.95 0.44 7.94
CA TYR A 373 25.81 -0.59 6.93
C TYR A 373 25.99 -0.02 5.54
N ARG A 374 26.96 -0.58 4.80
CA ARG A 374 27.36 -0.06 3.49
C ARG A 374 26.30 -0.34 2.43
N HIS A 375 25.87 -1.60 2.26
CA HIS A 375 25.05 -2.11 1.14
C HIS A 375 23.56 -1.74 1.19
N GLY A 376 23.24 -0.70 1.95
CA GLY A 376 21.93 -0.09 1.97
C GLY A 376 20.95 -0.60 3.02
N ALA A 377 19.94 0.25 3.21
CA ALA A 377 18.91 0.14 4.22
C ALA A 377 17.59 0.67 3.65
N ARG A 378 16.49 0.06 4.09
CA ARG A 378 15.15 0.60 3.91
C ARG A 378 14.78 1.41 5.14
N VAL A 379 14.57 2.70 4.96
CA VAL A 379 14.18 3.61 6.03
C VAL A 379 12.73 3.99 5.84
N LYS A 380 11.91 3.73 6.87
CA LYS A 380 10.49 4.03 6.89
C LYS A 380 10.19 4.96 8.05
N VAL A 381 9.54 6.08 7.78
CA VAL A 381 9.07 7.05 8.77
C VAL A 381 7.54 7.01 8.78
N ILE A 382 6.96 6.65 9.92
CA ILE A 382 5.51 6.66 10.16
C ILE A 382 5.17 7.95 10.90
N VAL A 383 4.28 8.76 10.33
CA VAL A 383 3.85 10.02 10.96
C VAL A 383 2.71 9.71 11.94
N GLY A 384 2.89 10.09 13.20
CA GLY A 384 1.87 10.01 14.25
C GLY A 384 1.03 11.29 14.36
N PRO A 385 0.16 11.41 15.38
CA PRO A 385 -0.61 12.62 15.65
C PRO A 385 0.26 13.70 16.33
N GLY A 386 -0.31 14.90 16.49
CA GLY A 386 0.30 16.02 17.22
C GLY A 386 0.81 17.17 16.34
N SER A 387 1.23 18.26 16.97
CA SER A 387 1.90 19.40 16.33
C SER A 387 2.92 20.03 17.30
N PRO A 388 4.23 19.79 17.13
CA PRO A 388 4.85 18.92 16.13
C PRO A 388 4.36 17.47 16.22
N ALA A 389 4.29 16.78 15.07
CA ALA A 389 3.79 15.41 15.04
C ALA A 389 4.81 14.44 15.68
N SER A 390 4.30 13.44 16.39
CA SER A 390 5.10 12.27 16.75
C SER A 390 5.50 11.46 15.51
N TYR A 391 6.54 10.65 15.62
CA TYR A 391 6.96 9.76 14.54
C TYR A 391 7.55 8.45 15.08
N SER A 392 7.62 7.44 14.22
CA SER A 392 8.54 6.32 14.39
C SER A 392 9.33 6.08 13.12
N VAL A 393 10.55 5.60 13.28
CA VAL A 393 11.44 5.21 12.19
C VAL A 393 11.70 3.72 12.32
N LEU A 394 11.48 2.99 11.25
CA LEU A 394 11.88 1.60 11.11
C LEU A 394 13.01 1.55 10.08
N ILE A 395 14.15 0.99 10.46
CA ILE A 395 15.30 0.79 9.58
C ILE A 395 15.52 -0.70 9.45
N THR A 396 15.23 -1.21 8.26
CA THR A 396 15.56 -2.58 7.90
C THR A 396 16.90 -2.55 7.19
N LEU A 397 17.91 -3.17 7.81
CA LEU A 397 19.20 -3.40 7.15
C LEU A 397 19.08 -4.57 6.19
N CYS A 398 19.96 -4.63 5.19
CA CYS A 398 19.94 -5.73 4.24
C CYS A 398 20.10 -7.13 4.87
N SER A 399 20.71 -7.22 6.05
CA SER A 399 20.79 -8.47 6.84
C SER A 399 19.42 -9.01 7.30
N GLY A 400 18.33 -8.26 7.09
CA GLY A 400 16.96 -8.61 7.43
C GLY A 400 16.53 -8.11 8.81
N THR A 401 17.45 -7.64 9.64
CA THR A 401 17.14 -7.10 10.96
C THR A 401 16.51 -5.71 10.83
N THR A 402 15.36 -5.51 11.49
CA THR A 402 14.72 -4.21 11.59
C THR A 402 14.88 -3.66 13.00
N ALA A 403 15.44 -2.45 13.09
CA ALA A 403 15.48 -1.65 14.31
C ALA A 403 14.43 -0.54 14.22
N ALA A 404 13.94 -0.07 15.38
CA ALA A 404 12.98 1.01 15.43
C ALA A 404 13.24 1.98 16.58
N PHE A 405 12.91 3.25 16.35
CA PHE A 405 12.89 4.29 17.37
C PHE A 405 11.75 5.26 17.08
N SER A 406 11.41 6.10 18.06
CA SER A 406 10.32 7.06 17.96
C SER A 406 10.66 8.37 18.65
N GLY A 407 10.01 9.44 18.23
CA GLY A 407 10.24 10.77 18.78
C GLY A 407 9.15 11.75 18.37
N THR A 408 9.50 13.03 18.43
CA THR A 408 8.63 14.14 17.99
C THR A 408 9.39 15.00 17.00
N LEU A 409 8.76 15.30 15.85
CA LEU A 409 9.37 16.09 14.79
C LEU A 409 9.81 17.47 15.31
N ALA A 410 10.86 18.04 14.73
CA ALA A 410 11.51 19.24 15.23
C ALA A 410 10.66 20.53 15.12
N ALA A 411 9.68 20.57 14.22
CA ALA A 411 8.84 21.73 14.00
C ALA A 411 7.40 21.35 13.62
N THR A 412 6.50 22.32 13.66
CA THR A 412 5.10 22.15 13.26
C THR A 412 4.96 21.92 11.75
N GLY A 413 3.94 21.14 11.38
CA GLY A 413 3.68 20.73 10.00
C GLY A 413 4.18 19.32 9.69
N GLY A 414 3.52 18.65 8.74
CA GLY A 414 3.91 17.31 8.32
C GLY A 414 5.07 17.32 7.31
N PRO A 415 5.81 16.21 7.18
CA PRO A 415 6.79 16.03 6.11
C PRO A 415 6.17 16.30 4.74
N ALA A 416 6.69 17.28 4.01
CA ALA A 416 6.18 17.68 2.69
C ALA A 416 7.31 17.77 1.65
N LYS A 417 8.56 17.56 2.06
CA LYS A 417 9.72 17.65 1.19
C LYS A 417 10.83 16.76 1.74
N VAL A 418 11.54 16.10 0.84
CA VAL A 418 12.77 15.37 1.15
C VAL A 418 13.98 16.14 0.63
N VAL A 419 15.09 16.08 1.37
CA VAL A 419 16.42 16.51 0.93
C VAL A 419 17.36 15.34 1.12
N LEU A 420 17.91 14.81 0.04
CA LEU A 420 18.94 13.78 0.04
C LEU A 420 20.30 14.48 -0.07
N PHE A 421 21.32 14.01 0.64
CA PHE A 421 22.62 14.68 0.64
C PHE A 421 23.79 13.71 0.81
N ASN A 422 24.86 13.99 0.06
CA ASN A 422 26.16 13.34 0.16
C ASN A 422 27.23 14.42 0.38
N ASN A 423 27.84 14.44 1.57
CA ASN A 423 28.85 15.43 1.93
C ASN A 423 30.29 14.89 1.84
N ASN A 424 30.49 13.72 1.24
CA ASN A 424 31.82 13.19 0.97
C ASN A 424 32.64 14.15 0.12
N ALA A 425 33.93 14.23 0.43
CA ALA A 425 34.93 14.97 -0.34
C ALA A 425 35.85 14.05 -1.15
N ALA A 426 35.98 12.78 -0.73
CA ALA A 426 36.70 11.75 -1.46
C ALA A 426 35.97 11.41 -2.77
N GLY A 427 36.72 11.31 -3.86
CA GLY A 427 36.20 10.90 -5.16
C GLY A 427 36.17 9.39 -5.36
N GLY A 428 35.45 8.97 -6.41
CA GLY A 428 35.31 7.57 -6.81
C GLY A 428 33.99 6.94 -6.35
N SER A 429 33.60 5.84 -7.02
CA SER A 429 32.26 5.25 -6.86
C SER A 429 31.98 4.71 -5.46
N VAL A 430 33.01 4.38 -4.69
CA VAL A 430 32.87 3.94 -3.30
C VAL A 430 32.30 5.02 -2.39
N SER A 431 32.44 6.31 -2.73
CA SER A 431 31.96 7.44 -1.93
C SER A 431 30.61 7.99 -2.43
N ASP A 432 29.99 7.32 -3.39
CA ASP A 432 28.69 7.71 -3.93
C ASP A 432 27.54 7.14 -3.08
N LEU A 433 26.49 7.95 -2.94
CA LEU A 433 25.27 7.62 -2.21
C LEU A 433 24.15 7.37 -3.22
N TYR A 434 23.44 6.26 -3.07
CA TYR A 434 22.38 5.86 -3.99
C TYR A 434 21.03 5.78 -3.30
N PHE A 435 19.98 6.06 -4.07
CA PHE A 435 18.59 5.89 -3.67
C PHE A 435 17.81 5.23 -4.81
N ASN A 436 16.78 4.44 -4.51
CA ASN A 436 15.97 3.84 -5.57
C ASN A 436 14.47 4.13 -5.42
N ASN A 437 13.79 3.50 -4.47
CA ASN A 437 12.35 3.66 -4.33
C ASN A 437 12.05 4.72 -3.30
N MET A 438 11.07 5.57 -3.62
CA MET A 438 10.54 6.55 -2.70
C MET A 438 9.02 6.48 -2.69
N PHE A 439 8.47 6.43 -1.49
CA PHE A 439 7.03 6.50 -1.24
C PHE A 439 6.74 7.54 -0.18
N ALA A 440 5.74 8.39 -0.43
CA ALA A 440 5.32 9.43 0.50
C ALA A 440 3.79 9.54 0.48
N GLY A 441 3.13 8.91 1.44
CA GLY A 441 1.67 8.94 1.60
C GLY A 441 0.95 8.12 0.52
N ASN A 442 0.76 8.72 -0.65
CA ASN A 442 0.28 8.06 -1.87
C ASN A 442 1.09 8.50 -3.12
N ALA A 443 2.22 9.18 -2.94
CA ALA A 443 3.13 9.49 -4.02
C ALA A 443 4.17 8.36 -4.11
N TYR A 444 4.40 7.84 -5.32
CA TYR A 444 5.36 6.77 -5.57
C TYR A 444 6.30 7.15 -6.72
N ASP A 445 7.59 6.90 -6.52
CA ASP A 445 8.61 7.04 -7.55
C ASP A 445 9.72 6.01 -7.38
N ASN A 446 10.39 5.68 -8.48
CA ASN A 446 11.55 4.83 -8.53
C ASN A 446 12.54 5.32 -9.58
N ALA A 447 13.81 4.95 -9.44
CA ALA A 447 14.85 5.38 -10.36
C ALA A 447 14.76 4.73 -11.74
N ASP A 448 14.09 3.59 -11.87
CA ASP A 448 13.86 2.91 -13.15
C ASP A 448 12.95 3.69 -14.11
N ASN A 449 12.18 4.65 -13.60
CA ASN A 449 11.39 5.58 -14.43
C ASN A 449 12.27 6.59 -15.21
N TYR A 450 13.57 6.67 -14.91
CA TYR A 450 14.47 7.67 -15.44
C TYR A 450 15.47 7.10 -16.46
N SER A 451 15.61 7.76 -17.60
CA SER A 451 16.71 7.53 -18.57
C SER A 451 17.93 8.42 -18.30
N SER A 452 17.76 9.48 -17.50
CA SER A 452 18.77 10.40 -17.01
C SER A 452 18.28 11.05 -15.73
N PHE A 453 19.17 11.43 -14.81
CA PHE A 453 18.80 12.10 -13.56
C PHE A 453 19.55 13.41 -13.41
N GLY A 454 18.84 14.46 -12.98
CA GLY A 454 19.33 15.83 -13.05
C GLY A 454 18.32 16.85 -12.55
N ASN A 455 18.77 18.11 -12.52
CA ASN A 455 17.93 19.24 -12.11
C ASN A 455 16.70 19.40 -13.02
N GLY A 456 15.54 19.63 -12.43
CA GLY A 456 14.27 19.80 -13.15
C GLY A 456 13.64 18.50 -13.67
N GLN A 457 14.23 17.32 -13.39
CA GLN A 457 13.63 16.05 -13.77
C GLN A 457 12.44 15.67 -12.88
N ASP A 458 11.37 15.20 -13.50
CA ASP A 458 10.14 14.77 -12.82
C ASP A 458 9.57 13.55 -13.58
N LYS A 459 9.81 12.33 -13.07
CA LYS A 459 9.42 11.07 -13.74
C LYS A 459 8.59 10.11 -12.88
N GLY A 460 8.32 10.42 -11.62
CA GLY A 460 7.40 9.63 -10.80
C GLY A 460 5.95 9.67 -11.29
N ASP A 461 5.16 8.64 -11.02
CA ASP A 461 3.75 8.62 -11.39
C ASP A 461 2.88 9.23 -10.28
N GLN A 462 1.84 9.98 -10.66
CA GLN A 462 0.83 10.50 -9.73
C GLN A 462 -0.38 9.59 -9.63
N ALA A 463 -0.95 9.55 -8.42
CA ALA A 463 -2.21 8.87 -8.19
C ALA A 463 -3.34 9.55 -8.97
N ILE A 464 -4.17 8.74 -9.62
CA ILE A 464 -5.39 9.16 -10.29
C ILE A 464 -6.40 9.55 -9.20
N GLY A 465 -6.85 10.81 -9.23
CA GLY A 465 -7.77 11.35 -8.24
C GLY A 465 -9.02 10.49 -8.07
N GLY A 466 -9.33 10.10 -6.83
CA GLY A 466 -10.52 9.30 -6.48
C GLY A 466 -10.41 7.79 -6.76
N ALA A 467 -9.38 7.33 -7.47
CA ALA A 467 -9.18 5.92 -7.78
C ALA A 467 -8.57 5.16 -6.59
N THR A 468 -9.37 4.92 -5.56
CA THR A 468 -8.93 4.42 -4.23
C THR A 468 -9.39 3.00 -3.90
N SER A 469 -10.10 2.35 -4.83
CA SER A 469 -10.64 0.99 -4.67
C SER A 469 -9.69 -0.06 -5.25
N SER A 470 -9.91 -1.34 -4.92
CA SER A 470 -9.20 -2.48 -5.53
C SER A 470 -9.49 -2.64 -7.03
N SER A 471 -10.44 -1.89 -7.58
CA SER A 471 -10.73 -1.78 -9.01
C SER A 471 -10.69 -0.34 -9.49
N TYR A 472 -10.21 -0.12 -10.71
CA TYR A 472 -10.23 1.17 -11.40
C TYR A 472 -10.85 1.01 -12.78
N THR A 473 -11.81 1.87 -13.12
CA THR A 473 -12.46 1.89 -14.44
C THR A 473 -12.18 3.23 -15.12
N THR A 474 -11.72 3.18 -16.37
CA THR A 474 -11.48 4.37 -17.21
C THR A 474 -12.29 4.26 -18.50
N SER A 475 -12.89 5.37 -18.92
CA SER A 475 -13.53 5.53 -20.24
C SER A 475 -12.75 6.45 -21.18
N SER A 476 -11.62 7.00 -20.71
CA SER A 476 -10.87 8.07 -21.37
C SER A 476 -9.39 7.72 -21.59
N GLY A 477 -9.02 6.45 -21.41
CA GLY A 477 -7.66 6.00 -21.68
C GLY A 477 -7.35 6.01 -23.18
N SER A 478 -6.10 6.31 -23.52
CA SER A 478 -5.57 6.19 -24.87
C SER A 478 -5.03 4.77 -25.11
N ASP A 479 -4.90 4.39 -26.38
CA ASP A 479 -4.22 3.15 -26.75
C ASP A 479 -2.80 3.13 -26.17
N GLN A 480 -2.39 1.96 -25.67
CA GLN A 480 -1.10 1.70 -25.02
C GLN A 480 -0.89 2.40 -23.67
N ASP A 481 -1.88 3.11 -23.12
CA ASP A 481 -1.82 3.59 -21.75
C ASP A 481 -1.60 2.41 -20.78
N GLN A 482 -0.73 2.58 -19.79
CA GLN A 482 -0.47 1.56 -18.79
C GLN A 482 -0.97 1.99 -17.42
N TYR A 483 -1.55 1.06 -16.65
CA TYR A 483 -2.12 1.32 -15.33
C TYR A 483 -1.59 0.32 -14.30
N PHE A 484 -1.27 0.80 -13.10
CA PHE A 484 -0.90 -0.06 -11.96
C PHE A 484 -1.54 0.44 -10.67
N ALA A 485 -1.60 -0.42 -9.68
CA ALA A 485 -2.08 -0.11 -8.35
C ALA A 485 -0.93 -0.13 -7.33
N VAL A 486 -1.01 0.76 -6.35
CA VAL A 486 -0.22 0.68 -5.11
C VAL A 486 -1.20 0.41 -3.98
N ALA A 487 -0.96 -0.68 -3.25
CA ALA A 487 -1.63 -0.97 -2.00
C ALA A 487 -0.78 -0.42 -0.85
N TYR A 488 -1.38 0.31 0.09
CA TYR A 488 -0.66 0.95 1.19
C TYR A 488 -1.45 0.99 2.50
N ASN A 489 -0.75 1.04 3.62
CA ASN A 489 -1.29 1.31 4.95
C ASN A 489 -0.18 1.90 5.86
N THR A 490 -0.44 2.00 7.17
CA THR A 490 0.53 2.52 8.16
C THR A 490 1.81 1.69 8.27
N ALA A 491 1.79 0.43 7.86
CA ALA A 491 2.94 -0.47 7.90
C ALA A 491 3.76 -0.48 6.61
N GLY A 492 3.32 0.17 5.52
CA GLY A 492 4.09 0.28 4.27
C GLY A 492 3.23 0.21 3.01
N PHE A 493 3.85 -0.13 1.89
CA PHE A 493 3.19 -0.22 0.59
C PHE A 493 3.73 -1.39 -0.26
N ALA A 494 2.96 -1.78 -1.27
CA ALA A 494 3.38 -2.68 -2.34
C ALA A 494 2.79 -2.21 -3.68
N ARG A 495 3.57 -2.34 -4.74
CA ARG A 495 3.20 -1.95 -6.11
C ARG A 495 2.91 -3.18 -6.97
N SER A 496 1.85 -3.13 -7.77
CA SER A 496 1.54 -4.15 -8.77
C SER A 496 2.39 -3.97 -10.04
N SER A 497 2.46 -5.00 -10.88
CA SER A 497 2.89 -4.78 -12.27
C SER A 497 1.89 -3.88 -13.01
N ALA A 498 2.36 -3.22 -14.06
CA ALA A 498 1.50 -2.41 -14.93
C ALA A 498 0.74 -3.28 -15.93
N ALA A 499 -0.49 -2.89 -16.24
CA ALA A 499 -1.36 -3.49 -17.23
C ALA A 499 -1.63 -2.51 -18.36
N THR A 500 -1.53 -2.97 -19.61
CA THR A 500 -1.76 -2.15 -20.80
C THR A 500 -3.25 -2.09 -21.14
N LEU A 501 -3.75 -0.88 -21.40
CA LEU A 501 -4.99 -0.63 -22.10
C LEU A 501 -4.72 -0.68 -23.60
N ARG A 502 -5.42 -1.57 -24.29
CA ARG A 502 -5.51 -1.56 -25.74
C ARG A 502 -6.86 -0.99 -26.15
N VAL A 503 -6.82 0.10 -26.90
CA VAL A 503 -8.02 0.67 -27.53
C VAL A 503 -8.07 0.15 -28.95
N GLU A 504 -9.19 -0.44 -29.33
CA GLU A 504 -9.36 -1.00 -30.66
C GLU A 504 -9.16 0.06 -31.75
N GLN A 505 -8.57 -0.30 -32.89
CA GLN A 505 -8.28 0.65 -33.98
C GLN A 505 -9.25 0.50 -35.17
N SER A 506 -9.77 1.62 -35.67
CA SER A 506 -10.69 1.66 -36.83
C SER A 506 -9.92 1.71 -38.16
N PRO A 507 -10.34 0.98 -39.21
CA PRO A 507 -11.57 0.18 -39.32
C PRO A 507 -11.47 -1.20 -38.65
N LEU A 508 -12.63 -1.75 -38.26
CA LEU A 508 -12.79 -3.15 -37.92
C LEU A 508 -13.08 -3.97 -39.17
N LYS A 509 -12.27 -4.98 -39.40
CA LYS A 509 -12.33 -5.89 -40.53
C LYS A 509 -12.97 -7.22 -40.14
N TRP A 510 -13.92 -7.69 -40.93
CA TRP A 510 -14.47 -9.03 -40.79
C TRP A 510 -13.48 -10.10 -41.27
N ILE A 511 -13.22 -11.10 -40.44
CA ILE A 511 -12.35 -12.26 -40.75
C ILE A 511 -13.03 -13.62 -40.56
N GLY A 512 -14.22 -13.64 -39.95
CA GLY A 512 -14.84 -14.86 -39.44
C GLY A 512 -15.39 -15.84 -40.48
N GLY A 513 -15.30 -15.55 -41.78
CA GLY A 513 -16.06 -16.30 -42.79
C GLY A 513 -17.56 -16.22 -42.45
N ASN A 514 -18.17 -17.35 -42.07
CA ASN A 514 -19.53 -17.36 -41.54
C ASN A 514 -19.54 -17.09 -40.03
N GLY A 515 -20.36 -16.14 -39.58
CA GLY A 515 -20.43 -15.82 -38.15
C GLY A 515 -21.44 -14.73 -37.82
N THR A 516 -21.57 -14.44 -36.52
CA THR A 516 -22.50 -13.41 -36.02
C THR A 516 -21.80 -12.07 -35.87
N TRP A 517 -22.34 -11.02 -36.49
CA TRP A 517 -21.95 -9.65 -36.21
C TRP A 517 -22.68 -9.19 -34.94
N ASP A 518 -21.96 -9.27 -33.81
CA ASP A 518 -22.41 -8.81 -32.49
C ASP A 518 -21.22 -8.30 -31.65
N PHE A 519 -21.49 -7.85 -30.43
CA PHE A 519 -20.52 -7.25 -29.52
C PHE A 519 -19.73 -8.25 -28.65
N SER A 520 -20.03 -9.55 -28.75
CA SER A 520 -19.59 -10.58 -27.79
C SER A 520 -18.84 -11.75 -28.43
N THR A 521 -19.04 -11.98 -29.73
CA THR A 521 -18.47 -13.11 -30.44
C THR A 521 -17.04 -12.79 -30.88
N SER A 522 -16.08 -13.46 -30.25
CA SER A 522 -14.66 -13.30 -30.53
C SER A 522 -14.22 -14.05 -31.80
N GLY A 523 -13.07 -13.66 -32.36
CA GLY A 523 -12.45 -14.33 -33.51
C GLY A 523 -13.05 -14.00 -34.87
N LEU A 524 -14.06 -13.11 -34.94
CA LEU A 524 -14.70 -12.70 -36.19
C LEU A 524 -14.20 -11.36 -36.71
N TRP A 525 -13.52 -10.56 -35.88
CA TRP A 525 -13.04 -9.22 -36.21
C TRP A 525 -11.54 -9.08 -36.00
N GLN A 526 -10.94 -8.24 -36.83
CA GLN A 526 -9.61 -7.68 -36.63
C GLN A 526 -9.66 -6.16 -36.68
N ASP A 527 -8.85 -5.50 -35.87
CA ASP A 527 -8.69 -4.05 -35.94
C ASP A 527 -7.73 -3.63 -37.07
N ALA A 528 -7.50 -2.32 -37.19
CA ALA A 528 -6.59 -1.78 -38.20
C ALA A 528 -5.13 -2.26 -38.06
N ASN A 529 -4.72 -2.73 -36.88
CA ASN A 529 -3.40 -3.29 -36.60
C ASN A 529 -3.36 -4.82 -36.79
N SER A 530 -4.40 -5.42 -37.38
CA SER A 530 -4.55 -6.87 -37.60
C SER A 530 -4.61 -7.70 -36.31
N VAL A 531 -4.97 -7.07 -35.19
CA VAL A 531 -5.14 -7.76 -33.90
C VAL A 531 -6.59 -8.21 -33.78
N ALA A 532 -6.80 -9.43 -33.26
CA ALA A 532 -8.13 -9.97 -33.04
C ALA A 532 -8.96 -9.07 -32.10
N SER A 533 -10.21 -8.83 -32.47
CA SER A 533 -11.07 -7.83 -31.86
C SER A 533 -12.51 -8.32 -31.71
N LEU A 534 -13.31 -7.56 -30.96
CA LEU A 534 -14.77 -7.61 -30.96
C LEU A 534 -15.32 -6.45 -31.81
N TYR A 535 -16.60 -6.52 -32.19
CA TYR A 535 -17.22 -5.39 -32.86
C TYR A 535 -17.40 -4.18 -31.92
N CYS A 536 -17.12 -2.99 -32.44
CA CYS A 536 -17.33 -1.71 -31.77
C CYS A 536 -18.24 -0.80 -32.61
N ASP A 537 -19.26 -0.24 -31.99
CA ASP A 537 -20.04 0.87 -32.58
C ASP A 537 -19.15 2.09 -32.80
N SER A 538 -19.57 2.98 -33.71
CA SER A 538 -18.84 4.17 -34.16
C SER A 538 -17.53 3.89 -34.92
N TYR A 539 -17.18 2.62 -35.16
CA TYR A 539 -16.03 2.26 -35.99
C TYR A 539 -16.45 2.11 -37.45
N ARG A 540 -15.49 2.34 -38.36
CA ARG A 540 -15.67 1.96 -39.76
C ARG A 540 -15.58 0.45 -39.86
N VAL A 541 -16.44 -0.16 -40.65
CA VAL A 541 -16.47 -1.59 -40.93
C VAL A 541 -15.92 -1.86 -42.32
N LEU A 542 -15.02 -2.83 -42.41
CA LEU A 542 -14.49 -3.37 -43.66
C LEU A 542 -14.89 -4.84 -43.79
N LEU A 543 -15.70 -5.13 -44.80
CA LEU A 543 -15.97 -6.49 -45.24
C LEU A 543 -15.02 -6.77 -46.42
N ASP A 544 -13.95 -7.51 -46.16
CA ASP A 544 -13.07 -8.06 -47.19
C ASP A 544 -13.00 -9.58 -47.03
N ASP A 545 -12.78 -10.32 -48.11
CA ASP A 545 -12.72 -11.78 -48.08
C ASP A 545 -11.28 -12.31 -48.07
N SER A 546 -10.31 -11.48 -47.68
CA SER A 546 -8.89 -11.87 -47.72
C SER A 546 -8.55 -12.96 -46.70
N ALA A 547 -9.31 -13.05 -45.60
CA ALA A 547 -9.18 -14.09 -44.58
C ALA A 547 -10.13 -15.29 -44.81
N SER A 548 -11.06 -15.20 -45.77
CA SER A 548 -12.07 -16.24 -45.99
C SER A 548 -11.77 -17.10 -47.21
N VAL A 549 -11.87 -18.43 -47.05
CA VAL A 549 -11.76 -19.40 -48.14
C VAL A 549 -13.06 -19.59 -48.93
N ALA A 550 -14.21 -19.23 -48.35
CA ALA A 550 -15.54 -19.35 -48.96
C ALA A 550 -16.30 -18.01 -48.97
N SER A 551 -17.47 -17.98 -49.61
CA SER A 551 -18.37 -16.81 -49.61
C SER A 551 -18.96 -16.58 -48.21
N PRO A 552 -18.65 -15.46 -47.53
CA PRO A 552 -19.06 -15.23 -46.14
C PRO A 552 -20.56 -14.95 -45.97
N THR A 553 -21.15 -15.53 -44.93
CA THR A 553 -22.47 -15.16 -44.40
C THR A 553 -22.33 -14.51 -43.03
N VAL A 554 -22.59 -13.21 -42.99
CA VAL A 554 -22.60 -12.38 -41.78
C VAL A 554 -24.02 -12.35 -41.23
N THR A 555 -24.22 -12.94 -40.06
CA THR A 555 -25.53 -12.97 -39.38
C THR A 555 -25.60 -11.81 -38.38
N LEU A 556 -26.53 -10.90 -38.57
CA LEU A 556 -26.78 -9.75 -37.72
C LEU A 556 -28.12 -9.98 -37.00
N ASN A 557 -28.06 -10.30 -35.72
CA ASN A 557 -29.25 -10.51 -34.86
C ASN A 557 -29.42 -9.42 -33.79
N THR A 558 -28.59 -8.38 -33.85
CA THR A 558 -28.63 -7.22 -32.95
C THR A 558 -28.61 -5.93 -33.76
N THR A 559 -28.83 -4.79 -33.09
CA THR A 559 -28.64 -3.47 -33.70
C THR A 559 -27.18 -3.06 -33.58
N VAL A 560 -26.58 -2.59 -34.68
CA VAL A 560 -25.19 -2.10 -34.75
C VAL A 560 -25.15 -0.73 -35.42
N ALA A 561 -24.27 0.15 -34.97
CA ALA A 561 -24.15 1.53 -35.41
C ALA A 561 -22.71 1.88 -35.86
N PRO A 562 -22.21 1.29 -36.97
CA PRO A 562 -20.91 1.66 -37.51
C PRO A 562 -20.93 3.09 -38.09
N THR A 563 -19.77 3.74 -38.22
CA THR A 563 -19.69 5.03 -38.93
C THR A 563 -19.76 4.87 -40.44
N SER A 564 -19.30 3.73 -40.97
CA SER A 564 -19.46 3.36 -42.37
C SER A 564 -19.30 1.86 -42.55
N VAL A 565 -19.87 1.31 -43.61
CA VAL A 565 -19.65 -0.07 -44.04
C VAL A 565 -19.08 -0.06 -45.45
N THR A 566 -17.84 -0.53 -45.60
CA THR A 566 -17.23 -0.75 -46.91
C THR A 566 -17.15 -2.25 -47.17
N ASN A 567 -17.75 -2.71 -48.27
CA ASN A 567 -17.52 -4.06 -48.77
C ASN A 567 -16.56 -4.00 -49.94
N ASN A 568 -15.35 -4.52 -49.77
CA ASN A 568 -14.32 -4.62 -50.80
C ASN A 568 -13.94 -6.07 -51.06
N SER A 569 -14.95 -6.93 -51.21
CA SER A 569 -14.74 -8.37 -51.37
C SER A 569 -14.74 -8.82 -52.82
N THR A 570 -13.94 -9.82 -53.13
CA THR A 570 -13.97 -10.52 -54.43
C THR A 570 -14.98 -11.67 -54.43
N LYS A 571 -15.16 -12.35 -53.30
CA LYS A 571 -16.24 -13.31 -53.05
C LYS A 571 -17.55 -12.62 -52.70
N ASN A 572 -18.64 -13.39 -52.78
CA ASN A 572 -19.97 -12.94 -52.40
C ASN A 572 -20.10 -12.87 -50.87
N TYR A 573 -20.63 -11.76 -50.37
CA TYR A 573 -21.02 -11.57 -48.98
C TYR A 573 -22.54 -11.55 -48.86
N THR A 574 -23.07 -12.24 -47.86
CA THR A 574 -24.47 -12.11 -47.47
C THR A 574 -24.56 -11.55 -46.06
N VAL A 575 -25.27 -10.45 -45.86
CA VAL A 575 -25.64 -9.92 -44.54
C VAL A 575 -27.10 -10.27 -44.31
N SER A 576 -27.41 -11.02 -43.26
CA SER A 576 -28.77 -11.54 -42.98
C SER A 576 -29.07 -11.56 -41.49
N GLY A 577 -30.28 -11.90 -41.08
CA GLY A 577 -30.65 -12.02 -39.66
C GLY A 577 -31.76 -11.06 -39.25
N THR A 578 -32.06 -11.04 -37.95
CA THR A 578 -33.19 -10.28 -37.36
C THR A 578 -32.79 -8.88 -36.87
N GLY A 579 -31.50 -8.58 -36.85
CA GLY A 579 -30.92 -7.30 -36.46
C GLY A 579 -30.85 -6.29 -37.61
N LYS A 580 -30.15 -5.18 -37.37
CA LYS A 580 -30.08 -4.04 -38.31
C LYS A 580 -28.83 -3.19 -38.15
N ILE A 581 -28.43 -2.55 -39.24
CA ILE A 581 -27.45 -1.45 -39.24
C ILE A 581 -28.21 -0.13 -39.08
N THR A 582 -27.78 0.72 -38.15
CA THR A 582 -28.43 1.99 -37.80
C THR A 582 -27.48 3.19 -37.83
N GLY A 583 -28.01 4.37 -37.53
CA GLY A 583 -27.24 5.62 -37.39
C GLY A 583 -26.84 6.25 -38.73
N ALA A 584 -25.80 7.08 -38.70
CA ALA A 584 -25.35 7.83 -39.87
C ALA A 584 -24.46 7.02 -40.84
N ALA A 585 -24.42 5.69 -40.70
CA ALA A 585 -23.56 4.82 -41.49
C ALA A 585 -23.77 5.04 -42.99
N ALA A 586 -22.70 5.29 -43.74
CA ALA A 586 -22.72 5.20 -45.20
C ALA A 586 -22.29 3.78 -45.63
N LEU A 587 -22.91 3.26 -46.70
CA LEU A 587 -22.56 1.95 -47.25
C LEU A 587 -21.92 2.11 -48.64
N MET A 588 -20.70 1.58 -48.80
CA MET A 588 -19.99 1.56 -50.08
C MET A 588 -19.66 0.13 -50.49
N LYS A 589 -20.26 -0.32 -51.60
CA LYS A 589 -19.92 -1.57 -52.26
C LYS A 589 -18.86 -1.34 -53.33
N LEU A 590 -17.61 -1.69 -53.01
CA LEU A 590 -16.48 -1.79 -53.93
C LEU A 590 -16.40 -3.25 -54.39
N GLY A 591 -15.23 -3.90 -54.51
CA GLY A 591 -15.08 -5.35 -54.73
C GLY A 591 -15.78 -5.97 -55.96
N SER A 592 -15.20 -6.98 -56.60
CA SER A 592 -15.84 -7.64 -57.75
C SER A 592 -17.04 -8.52 -57.38
N GLY A 593 -17.15 -8.96 -56.12
CA GLY A 593 -18.20 -9.87 -55.66
C GLY A 593 -19.58 -9.24 -55.56
N THR A 594 -20.56 -10.03 -55.10
CA THR A 594 -21.90 -9.55 -54.74
C THR A 594 -22.01 -9.29 -53.24
N LEU A 595 -22.56 -8.15 -52.84
CA LEU A 595 -23.04 -7.93 -51.46
C LEU A 595 -24.56 -8.06 -51.45
N ALA A 596 -25.07 -9.08 -50.78
CA ALA A 596 -26.50 -9.29 -50.59
C ALA A 596 -26.95 -8.79 -49.21
N LEU A 597 -27.87 -7.83 -49.17
CA LEU A 597 -28.42 -7.24 -47.94
C LEU A 597 -29.80 -7.80 -47.62
N GLY A 598 -29.87 -8.72 -46.67
CA GLY A 598 -31.09 -9.40 -46.21
C GLY A 598 -31.70 -8.87 -44.91
N THR A 599 -31.11 -7.84 -44.30
CA THR A 599 -31.62 -7.21 -43.06
C THR A 599 -32.50 -6.00 -43.38
N ALA A 600 -33.43 -5.65 -42.49
CA ALA A 600 -34.16 -4.37 -42.56
C ALA A 600 -33.35 -3.30 -41.82
N ASN A 601 -32.74 -2.36 -42.55
CA ASN A 601 -31.78 -1.40 -41.97
C ASN A 601 -32.33 0.02 -41.95
N ASP A 602 -31.99 0.78 -40.91
CA ASP A 602 -32.48 2.15 -40.73
C ASP A 602 -31.36 3.21 -40.72
N TYR A 603 -30.14 2.85 -41.15
CA TYR A 603 -29.07 3.81 -41.37
C TYR A 603 -29.44 4.85 -42.43
N THR A 604 -28.94 6.07 -42.24
CA THR A 604 -29.35 7.25 -43.03
C THR A 604 -28.29 7.71 -44.02
N GLY A 605 -27.04 7.26 -43.88
CA GLY A 605 -25.98 7.60 -44.83
C GLY A 605 -26.25 6.99 -46.20
N ASP A 606 -25.65 7.57 -47.24
CA ASP A 606 -25.87 7.12 -48.61
C ASP A 606 -25.39 5.68 -48.83
N THR A 607 -26.09 4.98 -49.71
CA THR A 607 -25.67 3.67 -50.24
C THR A 607 -25.19 3.81 -51.67
N ARG A 608 -23.99 3.31 -51.95
CA ARG A 608 -23.36 3.36 -53.28
C ARG A 608 -22.81 2.01 -53.71
N ALA A 609 -22.92 1.72 -55.01
CA ALA A 609 -22.34 0.56 -55.67
C ALA A 609 -21.20 0.98 -56.61
N GLY A 610 -20.02 1.21 -56.04
CA GLY A 610 -18.79 1.56 -56.75
C GLY A 610 -18.27 0.47 -57.69
N ALA A 611 -18.35 -0.81 -57.29
CA ALA A 611 -17.97 -1.96 -58.11
C ALA A 611 -18.76 -3.24 -57.76
N GLY A 612 -18.64 -4.27 -58.61
CA GLY A 612 -19.35 -5.55 -58.44
C GLY A 612 -20.87 -5.38 -58.42
N ALA A 613 -21.57 -6.16 -57.59
CA ALA A 613 -23.03 -6.08 -57.46
C ALA A 613 -23.48 -5.82 -56.02
N LEU A 614 -24.47 -4.94 -55.83
CA LEU A 614 -25.25 -4.78 -54.61
C LEU A 614 -26.65 -5.37 -54.84
N THR A 615 -27.04 -6.39 -54.08
CA THR A 615 -28.34 -7.05 -54.20
C THR A 615 -29.15 -6.85 -52.93
N LEU A 616 -30.42 -6.43 -53.06
CA LEU A 616 -31.33 -6.35 -51.91
C LEU A 616 -32.08 -7.69 -51.76
N ASN A 617 -31.91 -8.34 -50.61
CA ASN A 617 -32.68 -9.52 -50.21
C ASN A 617 -33.77 -9.19 -49.17
N SER A 618 -33.86 -7.92 -48.75
CA SER A 618 -34.95 -7.39 -47.94
C SER A 618 -35.51 -6.15 -48.62
N ALA A 619 -36.85 -6.04 -48.67
CA ALA A 619 -37.53 -4.85 -49.19
C ALA A 619 -37.22 -3.59 -48.36
N LEU A 620 -36.74 -3.77 -47.14
CA LEU A 620 -36.40 -2.73 -46.19
C LEU A 620 -34.88 -2.56 -46.03
N ALA A 621 -34.08 -3.13 -46.93
CA ALA A 621 -32.62 -3.09 -46.81
C ALA A 621 -32.04 -1.66 -46.79
N LEU A 622 -32.67 -0.73 -47.53
CA LEU A 622 -32.26 0.67 -47.68
C LEU A 622 -33.34 1.67 -47.26
N GLN A 623 -34.28 1.27 -46.38
CA GLN A 623 -35.51 2.04 -46.14
C GLN A 623 -35.28 3.48 -45.69
N ASN A 624 -34.15 3.82 -45.06
CA ASN A 624 -33.82 5.20 -44.66
C ASN A 624 -32.60 5.78 -45.39
N SER A 625 -31.91 4.97 -46.20
CA SER A 625 -30.71 5.37 -46.93
C SER A 625 -31.07 5.90 -48.32
N THR A 626 -30.38 6.96 -48.74
CA THR A 626 -30.45 7.41 -50.13
C THR A 626 -29.57 6.51 -50.99
N LEU A 627 -30.16 5.85 -51.99
CA LEU A 627 -29.41 5.15 -53.03
C LEU A 627 -28.82 6.18 -53.99
N ASP A 628 -27.49 6.25 -54.06
CA ASP A 628 -26.77 7.15 -54.98
C ASP A 628 -26.20 6.36 -56.16
N MET A 629 -26.84 6.54 -57.31
CA MET A 629 -26.44 5.99 -58.60
C MET A 629 -25.42 6.91 -59.28
N ASN A 630 -24.31 7.16 -58.59
CA ASN A 630 -23.31 8.16 -58.96
C ASN A 630 -22.62 7.82 -60.30
N THR A 631 -22.41 8.80 -61.18
CA THR A 631 -21.77 8.59 -62.50
C THR A 631 -20.35 8.03 -62.45
N GLY A 632 -19.61 8.26 -61.36
CA GLY A 632 -18.24 7.76 -61.20
C GLY A 632 -18.15 6.28 -60.80
N ASP A 633 -19.29 5.65 -60.49
CA ASP A 633 -19.36 4.27 -60.05
C ASP A 633 -19.60 3.30 -61.21
N ALA A 634 -19.11 2.06 -61.07
CA ALA A 634 -19.27 1.00 -62.08
C ALA A 634 -20.06 -0.22 -61.56
N GLY A 635 -20.38 -0.30 -60.27
CA GLY A 635 -21.08 -1.44 -59.67
C GLY A 635 -22.57 -1.45 -59.97
N THR A 636 -23.19 -2.63 -60.10
CA THR A 636 -24.62 -2.78 -60.38
C THR A 636 -25.45 -2.83 -59.11
N VAL A 637 -26.71 -2.40 -59.20
CA VAL A 637 -27.70 -2.53 -58.13
C VAL A 637 -28.83 -3.43 -58.62
N ASN A 638 -29.13 -4.49 -57.86
CA ASN A 638 -30.20 -5.43 -58.14
C ASN A 638 -31.22 -5.41 -56.99
N LEU A 639 -32.43 -4.92 -57.26
CA LEU A 639 -33.52 -4.88 -56.27
C LEU A 639 -34.22 -6.22 -56.09
N ASN A 640 -33.76 -7.27 -56.78
CA ASN A 640 -34.21 -8.66 -56.65
C ASN A 640 -35.73 -8.84 -56.80
N ASN A 641 -36.36 -8.04 -57.68
CA ASN A 641 -37.80 -8.03 -57.91
C ASN A 641 -38.65 -7.70 -56.66
N LEU A 642 -38.05 -7.14 -55.62
CA LEU A 642 -38.74 -6.74 -54.40
C LEU A 642 -39.46 -5.41 -54.60
N SER A 643 -40.56 -5.21 -53.88
CA SER A 643 -41.15 -3.88 -53.69
C SER A 643 -40.35 -3.12 -52.63
N ALA A 644 -39.15 -2.69 -53.00
CA ALA A 644 -38.18 -2.08 -52.10
C ALA A 644 -38.63 -0.68 -51.64
N THR A 645 -38.29 -0.31 -50.41
CA THR A 645 -38.40 1.05 -49.89
C THR A 645 -37.00 1.65 -49.78
N LEU A 646 -36.83 2.84 -50.34
CA LEU A 646 -35.59 3.62 -50.32
C LEU A 646 -35.80 4.92 -49.53
N GLY A 647 -34.81 5.29 -48.73
CA GLY A 647 -34.77 6.61 -48.10
C GLY A 647 -34.89 7.71 -49.14
N GLY A 648 -34.07 7.64 -50.19
CA GLY A 648 -34.11 8.52 -51.35
C GLY A 648 -33.44 7.88 -52.57
N LEU A 649 -33.49 8.56 -53.72
CA LEU A 649 -32.81 8.14 -54.95
C LEU A 649 -32.16 9.36 -55.61
N LYS A 650 -30.85 9.27 -55.89
CA LYS A 650 -30.11 10.33 -56.59
C LYS A 650 -29.07 9.75 -57.54
N GLY A 651 -28.44 10.62 -58.33
CA GLY A 651 -27.39 10.25 -59.28
C GLY A 651 -27.90 10.17 -60.72
N SER A 652 -27.09 9.62 -61.62
CA SER A 652 -27.31 9.72 -63.06
C SER A 652 -27.15 8.40 -63.81
N ARG A 653 -26.77 7.32 -63.14
CA ARG A 653 -26.70 5.98 -63.75
C ARG A 653 -28.07 5.32 -63.74
N ASP A 654 -28.37 4.58 -64.81
CA ASP A 654 -29.63 3.86 -64.97
C ASP A 654 -29.88 2.85 -63.86
N LEU A 655 -31.15 2.71 -63.48
CA LEU A 655 -31.61 1.79 -62.45
C LEU A 655 -32.82 1.00 -62.95
N ALA A 656 -32.69 -0.33 -62.94
CA ALA A 656 -33.80 -1.24 -63.18
C ALA A 656 -34.52 -1.54 -61.87
N LEU A 657 -35.83 -1.26 -61.82
CA LEU A 657 -36.69 -1.45 -60.65
C LEU A 657 -37.09 -2.93 -60.43
N GLY A 658 -36.68 -3.84 -61.32
CA GLY A 658 -37.14 -5.24 -61.35
C GLY A 658 -38.63 -5.32 -61.72
N SER A 659 -39.35 -6.34 -61.25
CA SER A 659 -40.82 -6.43 -61.38
C SER A 659 -41.61 -5.84 -60.22
N GLY A 660 -40.94 -5.36 -59.16
CA GLY A 660 -41.56 -4.79 -57.96
C GLY A 660 -41.96 -3.32 -58.12
N THR A 661 -42.71 -2.80 -57.14
CA THR A 661 -42.98 -1.34 -57.02
C THR A 661 -42.05 -0.73 -56.00
N VAL A 662 -41.19 0.19 -56.42
CA VAL A 662 -40.16 0.80 -55.55
C VAL A 662 -40.69 2.08 -54.93
N SER A 663 -40.67 2.15 -53.60
CA SER A 663 -41.04 3.35 -52.85
C SER A 663 -39.82 4.22 -52.57
N VAL A 664 -39.88 5.52 -52.88
CA VAL A 664 -38.74 6.45 -52.74
C VAL A 664 -39.15 7.69 -51.95
N GLY A 665 -38.31 8.11 -51.02
CA GLY A 665 -38.46 9.36 -50.26
C GLY A 665 -38.76 9.15 -48.77
N ASN A 666 -38.57 7.94 -48.25
CA ASN A 666 -38.88 7.60 -46.85
C ASN A 666 -38.05 8.42 -45.84
N ASN A 667 -36.89 8.96 -46.22
CA ASN A 667 -36.09 9.85 -45.36
C ASN A 667 -36.49 11.33 -45.45
N ALA A 668 -37.56 11.63 -46.19
CA ALA A 668 -38.13 12.96 -46.41
C ALA A 668 -37.18 13.99 -47.04
N GLN A 669 -36.00 13.59 -47.54
CA GLN A 669 -35.08 14.48 -48.23
C GLN A 669 -35.55 14.73 -49.67
N SER A 670 -35.22 15.91 -50.20
CA SER A 670 -35.36 16.18 -51.64
C SER A 670 -34.16 15.66 -52.39
N THR A 671 -34.37 14.87 -53.44
CA THR A 671 -33.31 14.25 -54.24
C THR A 671 -33.54 14.46 -55.74
N ALA A 672 -32.47 14.44 -56.52
CA ALA A 672 -32.51 14.57 -57.98
C ALA A 672 -31.85 13.35 -58.64
N TYR A 673 -32.55 12.74 -59.59
CA TYR A 673 -32.11 11.56 -60.31
C TYR A 673 -32.27 11.75 -61.83
N SER A 674 -31.20 11.54 -62.59
CA SER A 674 -31.17 11.78 -64.03
C SER A 674 -30.90 10.53 -64.88
N GLY A 675 -30.79 9.36 -64.25
CA GLY A 675 -30.64 8.09 -64.97
C GLY A 675 -31.97 7.60 -65.53
N VAL A 676 -31.92 6.61 -66.42
CA VAL A 676 -33.12 5.94 -66.92
C VAL A 676 -33.68 5.02 -65.84
N LEU A 677 -34.98 5.15 -65.57
CA LEU A 677 -35.73 4.18 -64.73
C LEU A 677 -36.46 3.18 -65.63
N SER A 678 -36.29 1.89 -65.36
CA SER A 678 -36.90 0.79 -66.15
C SER A 678 -37.49 -0.30 -65.25
N GLY A 679 -38.33 -1.20 -65.80
CA GLY A 679 -38.92 -2.33 -65.06
C GLY A 679 -40.33 -2.10 -64.53
N GLY A 680 -40.51 -2.23 -63.21
CA GLY A 680 -41.78 -2.27 -62.48
C GLY A 680 -42.44 -0.90 -62.26
N GLY A 681 -42.82 -0.56 -61.02
CA GLY A 681 -43.53 0.70 -60.70
C GLY A 681 -42.77 1.59 -59.71
N LEU A 682 -43.21 2.84 -59.57
CA LEU A 682 -42.62 3.82 -58.63
C LEU A 682 -43.69 4.39 -57.69
N THR A 683 -43.42 4.40 -56.39
CA THR A 683 -44.24 5.10 -55.40
C THR A 683 -43.43 6.22 -54.74
N LYS A 684 -43.82 7.47 -54.94
CA LYS A 684 -43.25 8.62 -54.23
C LYS A 684 -43.88 8.72 -52.83
N ILE A 685 -43.05 8.61 -51.80
CA ILE A 685 -43.42 8.72 -50.38
C ILE A 685 -42.62 9.83 -49.68
N GLY A 686 -42.98 10.16 -48.44
CA GLY A 686 -42.34 11.19 -47.62
C GLY A 686 -42.48 12.62 -48.14
N ALA A 687 -42.11 13.60 -47.32
CA ALA A 687 -42.41 15.01 -47.58
C ALA A 687 -41.53 15.68 -48.65
N GLY A 688 -40.32 15.17 -48.91
CA GLY A 688 -39.37 15.75 -49.86
C GLY A 688 -39.82 15.72 -51.33
N THR A 689 -39.06 16.38 -52.20
CA THR A 689 -39.27 16.35 -53.66
C THR A 689 -38.33 15.34 -54.32
N LEU A 690 -38.87 14.40 -55.09
CA LEU A 690 -38.06 13.58 -56.02
C LEU A 690 -38.11 14.22 -57.40
N THR A 691 -37.00 14.77 -57.85
CA THR A 691 -36.87 15.31 -59.21
C THR A 691 -36.29 14.25 -60.14
N ILE A 692 -37.01 13.88 -61.19
CA ILE A 692 -36.54 12.97 -62.23
C ILE A 692 -36.30 13.77 -63.51
N SER A 693 -35.10 13.66 -64.08
CA SER A 693 -34.75 14.29 -65.36
C SER A 693 -34.40 13.33 -66.49
N GLY A 694 -34.17 12.04 -66.15
CA GLY A 694 -33.92 10.96 -67.10
C GLY A 694 -35.20 10.28 -67.58
N ALA A 695 -35.10 9.46 -68.62
CA ALA A 695 -36.26 8.78 -69.20
C ALA A 695 -36.89 7.76 -68.24
N ILE A 696 -38.23 7.71 -68.21
CA ILE A 696 -39.00 6.69 -67.53
C ILE A 696 -39.50 5.68 -68.55
N THR A 697 -39.04 4.44 -68.45
CA THR A 697 -39.32 3.33 -69.40
C THR A 697 -39.96 2.11 -68.73
N TYR A 698 -40.25 2.20 -67.44
CA TYR A 698 -40.95 1.17 -66.70
C TYR A 698 -42.45 1.17 -67.07
N ILE A 699 -43.09 0.00 -66.98
CA ILE A 699 -44.50 -0.19 -67.40
C ILE A 699 -45.47 -0.30 -66.22
N GLY A 700 -44.97 -0.35 -64.99
CA GLY A 700 -45.78 -0.37 -63.78
C GLY A 700 -46.34 1.01 -63.42
N ALA A 701 -47.26 1.04 -62.45
CA ALA A 701 -47.92 2.28 -62.04
C ALA A 701 -46.95 3.23 -61.30
N THR A 702 -47.16 4.54 -61.52
CA THR A 702 -46.58 5.60 -60.71
C THR A 702 -47.61 6.09 -59.69
N THR A 703 -47.29 6.04 -58.41
CA THR A 703 -48.16 6.55 -57.32
C THR A 703 -47.44 7.66 -56.56
N VAL A 704 -48.12 8.76 -56.25
CA VAL A 704 -47.60 9.81 -55.36
C VAL A 704 -48.42 9.79 -54.07
N SER A 705 -47.89 9.15 -53.03
CA SER A 705 -48.56 9.02 -51.74
C SER A 705 -48.26 10.18 -50.79
N ALA A 706 -47.11 10.84 -50.95
CA ALA A 706 -46.74 12.05 -50.20
C ALA A 706 -45.61 12.86 -50.88
N GLY A 707 -45.55 14.16 -50.57
CA GLY A 707 -44.56 15.09 -51.13
C GLY A 707 -44.76 15.35 -52.63
N THR A 708 -43.68 15.67 -53.33
CA THR A 708 -43.72 16.05 -54.76
C THR A 708 -42.88 15.09 -55.61
N LEU A 709 -43.47 14.57 -56.69
CA LEU A 709 -42.72 13.98 -57.80
C LEU A 709 -42.62 15.04 -58.91
N ALA A 710 -41.41 15.57 -59.13
CA ALA A 710 -41.15 16.59 -60.13
C ALA A 710 -40.49 15.93 -61.36
N LEU A 711 -41.16 16.00 -62.51
CA LEU A 711 -40.61 15.51 -63.77
C LEU A 711 -40.02 16.70 -64.53
N SER A 712 -38.81 16.52 -65.06
CA SER A 712 -38.10 17.51 -65.88
C SER A 712 -37.40 16.76 -67.04
N GLY A 713 -36.97 17.46 -68.10
CA GLY A 713 -36.25 16.80 -69.20
C GLY A 713 -37.11 15.75 -69.93
N SER A 714 -36.59 14.52 -70.09
CA SER A 714 -37.30 13.41 -70.78
C SER A 714 -38.12 12.53 -69.82
N GLY A 715 -38.29 12.95 -68.57
CA GLY A 715 -38.99 12.21 -67.51
C GLY A 715 -40.49 12.40 -67.49
#